data_AF-A0A250JTU7-F1
#
_entry.id   AF-A0A250JTU7-F1
#
_cell.length_a   1.000
_cell.length_b   1.000
_cell.length_c   1.000
_cell.angle_alpha   90.00
_cell.angle_beta   90.00
_cell.angle_gamma   90.00
#
_symmetry.space_group_name_H-M   'P 1'
#
loop_
_entity.id
_entity.type
_entity.pdbx_description
1 polymer ?
#
loop_
_entity_poly.entity_id
_entity_poly.type
_entity_poly.pdbx_seq_one_letter_code
_entity_poly.pdbx_strand_id
1 'polypeptide(L)'
;MNRLYLACLVLSGMACTVPSLDELHPCDLPSLIGAPVDAVLGDQPTCRVIQVKIHAAGFRPGCVRVGAHDEASEQALTAELSGEDVPSGDLLAISVVVPKDWDDAVQVEARAFEQSCNAAPVATHAVRLPGVKEGVTRVELDLRATDADGDGYVAVLTGGTDCDDDTPDIHPGATERCNDVDDNCNGVSDEVELSLGQHCTEAAGCEGTRTCDVNGTVVCSMPLAVYASPDVDQDGHGDRSVTPVAFCAGVPPGYVVSPADDCNDNNASIRPGATELCNGVDDNCNDQIDEAFPELNTACTAAAQCAGVYVCDASGIATTCQATQTSTHWYLDDDGDGFGVDTAVSSCVSPGARYVTSSGDCNDGNPFTHPGAPELCDGLDNDCDGSTEGPAACPGSAGNWVPRTVGAATQEWRSIFTEVPGDVTVVGNQGGTAVLAPGATSFQTNASNCGNSTRGWNAVWTDMSNQGRAYIGSSAGSLSFLDRAQNACTETHNFGRWVRGLIGIRHEGTLEIHGVTSTSGTVNQGLTFIWNGTSGAAALNFGNNPVAHLYDIHGRSRSALFAVGGVETGSSQGRIYRFNSLIPQWEVGLLQDAIPGLGRLRGVWVVSDDLAFAVGEALDGMNTVLRWNGSTWSRMPFPTTHIETLTSVVAFGANSVYVTAYDGRIYRYDVTGWQIIYENTAIRLNDIAGTSPADLWVAGSNGQILHWPQ
;
A
#
# COMPACT_ATOMS: atom_id res chain seq x y z
N MET A 1 -74.03 -34.64 25.69
CA MET A 1 -73.94 -33.38 24.90
C MET A 1 -73.93 -33.79 23.44
N ASN A 2 -75.10 -34.06 22.86
CA ASN A 2 -75.98 -33.14 22.11
C ASN A 2 -75.44 -32.89 20.67
N ARG A 3 -76.10 -33.24 19.56
CA ARG A 3 -77.41 -33.87 19.29
C ARG A 3 -77.40 -34.53 17.89
N LEU A 4 -77.78 -35.80 17.85
CA LEU A 4 -78.60 -36.38 16.76
C LEU A 4 -80.09 -36.11 17.10
N TYR A 5 -80.99 -36.52 16.19
CA TYR A 5 -82.45 -36.71 16.35
C TYR A 5 -83.35 -35.55 15.88
N LEU A 6 -84.57 -35.76 15.36
CA LEU A 6 -85.52 -36.88 15.40
C LEU A 6 -86.53 -36.56 14.27
N ALA A 7 -86.86 -37.47 13.34
CA ALA A 7 -87.95 -38.44 13.46
C ALA A 7 -89.16 -37.93 14.27
N CYS A 8 -90.36 -38.04 13.73
CA CYS A 8 -91.52 -38.36 14.57
C CYS A 8 -92.66 -38.90 13.72
N LEU A 9 -92.87 -40.21 13.82
CA LEU A 9 -94.23 -40.73 13.80
C LEU A 9 -94.31 -41.85 14.82
N VAL A 10 -95.32 -41.76 15.68
CA VAL A 10 -95.61 -42.72 16.72
C VAL A 10 -97.11 -42.98 16.68
N LEU A 11 -97.38 -44.28 16.60
CA LEU A 11 -98.55 -45.03 17.06
C LEU A 11 -99.86 -45.09 16.22
N SER A 12 -100.03 -46.31 15.71
CA SER A 12 -101.03 -47.32 16.12
C SER A 12 -102.43 -47.29 15.51
N GLY A 13 -102.81 -48.49 15.05
CA GLY A 13 -104.19 -48.91 14.86
C GLY A 13 -104.30 -50.10 13.90
N MET A 14 -103.99 -51.31 14.36
CA MET A 14 -104.29 -52.55 13.63
C MET A 14 -105.79 -52.87 13.74
N ALA A 15 -106.40 -53.21 12.60
CA ALA A 15 -107.59 -54.06 12.53
C ALA A 15 -107.37 -55.08 11.41
N CYS A 16 -107.49 -56.37 11.73
CA CYS A 16 -107.41 -57.47 10.77
C CYS A 16 -108.75 -57.65 10.04
N THR A 17 -108.71 -57.73 8.71
CA THR A 17 -109.75 -58.33 7.87
C THR A 17 -109.14 -59.49 7.10
N VAL A 18 -109.85 -60.63 7.09
CA VAL A 18 -109.44 -61.87 6.41
C VAL A 18 -109.60 -61.69 4.88
N PRO A 19 -108.60 -62.03 4.04
CA PRO A 19 -108.69 -61.89 2.59
C PRO A 19 -109.62 -62.92 1.92
N SER A 20 -110.20 -62.55 0.78
CA SER A 20 -111.10 -63.36 -0.05
C SER A 20 -110.37 -64.35 -0.98
N LEU A 21 -111.12 -65.32 -1.51
CA LEU A 21 -110.71 -66.51 -2.27
C LEU A 21 -109.80 -66.33 -3.51
N ASP A 22 -109.41 -65.11 -3.90
CA ASP A 22 -108.50 -64.83 -5.04
C ASP A 22 -107.00 -64.90 -4.67
N GLU A 23 -106.65 -65.06 -3.39
CA GLU A 23 -105.24 -65.20 -2.93
C GLU A 23 -104.68 -66.64 -3.02
N LEU A 24 -105.40 -67.59 -3.62
CA LEU A 24 -105.02 -69.02 -3.63
C LEU A 24 -104.31 -69.52 -4.91
N HIS A 25 -103.98 -68.67 -5.88
CA HIS A 25 -103.07 -68.98 -7.00
C HIS A 25 -102.30 -67.73 -7.50
N PRO A 26 -101.25 -67.29 -6.79
CA PRO A 26 -100.37 -66.26 -7.32
C PRO A 26 -99.60 -66.83 -8.52
N CYS A 27 -99.66 -66.12 -9.65
CA CYS A 27 -98.80 -66.39 -10.79
C CYS A 27 -97.33 -66.17 -10.41
N ASP A 28 -96.47 -67.08 -10.86
CA ASP A 28 -95.03 -66.97 -10.63
C ASP A 28 -94.43 -65.96 -11.62
N LEU A 29 -94.74 -64.67 -11.45
CA LEU A 29 -94.24 -63.55 -12.25
C LEU A 29 -92.72 -63.62 -12.48
N PRO A 30 -91.89 -63.91 -11.45
CA PRO A 30 -90.44 -64.08 -11.61
C PRO A 30 -90.05 -65.12 -12.68
N SER A 31 -90.81 -66.21 -12.81
CA SER A 31 -90.57 -67.23 -13.83
C SER A 31 -90.95 -66.78 -15.25
N LEU A 32 -91.91 -65.86 -15.39
CA LEU A 32 -92.41 -65.36 -16.67
C LEU A 32 -91.55 -64.21 -17.22
N ILE A 33 -91.01 -63.36 -16.36
CA ILE A 33 -90.17 -62.21 -16.74
C ILE A 33 -88.84 -62.66 -17.38
N GLY A 34 -88.38 -63.88 -17.12
CA GLY A 34 -87.23 -64.50 -17.79
C GLY A 34 -85.93 -63.74 -17.54
N ALA A 35 -85.36 -63.86 -16.35
CA ALA A 35 -84.11 -63.17 -16.00
C ALA A 35 -82.87 -63.76 -16.71
N PRO A 36 -81.85 -62.93 -17.08
CA PRO A 36 -81.77 -61.48 -16.85
C PRO A 36 -82.48 -60.64 -17.93
N VAL A 37 -83.04 -59.50 -17.53
CA VAL A 37 -83.64 -58.46 -18.39
C VAL A 37 -83.09 -57.09 -18.00
N ASP A 38 -82.93 -56.21 -18.98
CA ASP A 38 -82.35 -54.86 -18.82
C ASP A 38 -83.38 -53.85 -18.31
N ALA A 39 -84.67 -54.04 -18.64
CA ALA A 39 -85.77 -53.29 -18.04
C ALA A 39 -87.04 -54.13 -17.95
N VAL A 40 -87.88 -53.79 -16.96
CA VAL A 40 -89.25 -54.31 -16.84
C VAL A 40 -90.23 -53.14 -16.92
N LEU A 41 -91.16 -53.19 -17.86
CA LEU A 41 -92.24 -52.22 -18.00
C LEU A 41 -93.50 -52.78 -17.33
N GLY A 42 -94.13 -52.00 -16.46
CA GLY A 42 -95.35 -52.38 -15.74
C GLY A 42 -95.07 -52.95 -14.34
N ASP A 43 -95.95 -52.60 -13.39
CA ASP A 43 -95.79 -52.87 -11.95
C ASP A 43 -96.90 -53.76 -11.36
N GLN A 44 -98.02 -53.91 -12.07
CA GLN A 44 -99.16 -54.71 -11.61
C GLN A 44 -98.95 -56.20 -11.93
N PRO A 45 -99.12 -57.12 -10.96
CA PRO A 45 -98.91 -58.54 -11.18
C PRO A 45 -100.04 -59.13 -12.04
N THR A 46 -99.82 -59.17 -13.35
CA THR A 46 -100.66 -59.91 -14.31
C THR A 46 -99.87 -61.06 -14.92
N CYS A 47 -100.57 -62.12 -15.31
CA CYS A 47 -99.93 -63.27 -15.95
C CYS A 47 -99.62 -63.04 -17.45
N ARG A 48 -99.67 -61.80 -17.96
CA ARG A 48 -99.53 -61.45 -19.38
C ARG A 48 -98.20 -60.75 -19.58
N VAL A 49 -97.20 -61.46 -20.10
CA VAL A 49 -95.83 -60.91 -20.25
C VAL A 49 -95.40 -60.94 -21.71
N ILE A 50 -94.83 -59.84 -22.20
CA ILE A 50 -94.17 -59.74 -23.50
C ILE A 50 -92.66 -59.63 -23.29
N GLN A 51 -91.89 -60.59 -23.79
CA GLN A 51 -90.43 -60.53 -23.83
C GLN A 51 -90.01 -59.91 -25.17
N VAL A 52 -89.39 -58.75 -25.11
CA VAL A 52 -88.92 -57.96 -26.23
C VAL A 52 -87.40 -58.08 -26.30
N LYS A 53 -86.88 -58.44 -27.46
CA LYS A 53 -85.46 -58.45 -27.78
C LYS A 53 -85.14 -57.36 -28.79
N ILE A 54 -84.19 -56.48 -28.49
CA ILE A 54 -83.85 -55.37 -29.37
C ILE A 54 -82.41 -55.54 -29.83
N HIS A 55 -82.21 -55.56 -31.15
CA HIS A 55 -80.92 -55.65 -31.80
C HIS A 55 -80.51 -54.28 -32.32
N ALA A 56 -79.42 -53.71 -31.79
CA ALA A 56 -78.79 -52.52 -32.35
C ALA A 56 -77.59 -52.93 -33.20
N ALA A 57 -77.52 -52.47 -34.44
CA ALA A 57 -76.42 -52.80 -35.36
C ALA A 57 -75.93 -51.57 -36.13
N GLY A 58 -74.60 -51.47 -36.26
CA GLY A 58 -73.92 -50.42 -37.03
C GLY A 58 -73.65 -49.11 -36.29
N PHE A 59 -74.11 -48.98 -35.04
CA PHE A 59 -73.92 -47.83 -34.15
C PHE A 59 -74.16 -48.27 -32.70
N ARG A 60 -73.56 -47.59 -31.72
CA ARG A 60 -73.82 -47.79 -30.29
C ARG A 60 -74.68 -46.65 -29.73
N PRO A 61 -75.99 -46.87 -29.51
CA PRO A 61 -76.87 -45.84 -28.98
C PRO A 61 -76.43 -45.34 -27.61
N GLY A 62 -76.23 -44.03 -27.47
CA GLY A 62 -76.10 -43.39 -26.16
C GLY A 62 -77.42 -43.45 -25.37
N CYS A 63 -78.56 -43.59 -26.06
CA CYS A 63 -79.85 -43.83 -25.44
C CYS A 63 -80.78 -44.71 -26.28
N VAL A 64 -81.54 -45.60 -25.63
CA VAL A 64 -82.63 -46.38 -26.23
C VAL A 64 -83.92 -46.16 -25.43
N ARG A 65 -84.98 -45.72 -26.10
CA ARG A 65 -86.32 -45.60 -25.53
C ARG A 65 -87.19 -46.75 -26.03
N VAL A 66 -87.76 -47.51 -25.10
CA VAL A 66 -88.64 -48.65 -25.39
C VAL A 66 -90.03 -48.35 -24.85
N GLY A 67 -91.05 -48.57 -25.66
CA GLY A 67 -92.44 -48.35 -25.30
C GLY A 67 -93.30 -49.56 -25.63
N ALA A 68 -94.29 -49.83 -24.79
CA ALA A 68 -95.43 -50.68 -25.12
C ALA A 68 -96.70 -49.85 -24.98
N HIS A 69 -97.66 -50.01 -25.88
CA HIS A 69 -98.91 -49.28 -25.83
C HIS A 69 -100.12 -50.17 -26.13
N ASP A 70 -101.20 -49.90 -25.41
CA ASP A 70 -102.52 -50.48 -25.65
C ASP A 70 -103.21 -49.77 -26.80
N GLU A 71 -103.66 -50.52 -27.79
CA GLU A 71 -104.28 -49.91 -28.99
C GLU A 71 -105.67 -49.33 -28.74
N ALA A 72 -106.37 -49.79 -27.70
CA ALA A 72 -107.73 -49.36 -27.41
C ALA A 72 -107.76 -48.10 -26.52
N SER A 73 -106.92 -48.04 -25.49
CA SER A 73 -106.89 -46.95 -24.51
C SER A 73 -105.79 -45.92 -24.76
N GLU A 74 -104.87 -46.17 -25.68
CA GLU A 74 -103.65 -45.37 -25.95
C GLU A 74 -102.74 -45.19 -24.71
N GLN A 75 -102.96 -45.95 -23.65
CA GLN A 75 -102.04 -45.96 -22.52
C GLN A 75 -100.71 -46.57 -22.94
N ALA A 76 -99.62 -45.97 -22.48
CA ALA A 76 -98.27 -46.42 -22.80
C ALA A 76 -97.45 -46.64 -21.53
N LEU A 77 -96.65 -47.70 -21.57
CA LEU A 77 -95.54 -47.92 -20.65
C LEU A 77 -94.26 -47.63 -21.41
N THR A 78 -93.34 -46.88 -20.81
CA THR A 78 -92.05 -46.56 -21.43
C THR A 78 -90.91 -46.77 -20.45
N ALA A 79 -89.79 -47.24 -20.97
CA ALA A 79 -88.51 -47.26 -20.28
C ALA A 79 -87.45 -46.58 -21.15
N GLU A 80 -86.54 -45.87 -20.51
CA GLU A 80 -85.37 -45.28 -21.15
C GLU A 80 -84.12 -45.94 -20.56
N LEU A 81 -83.20 -46.33 -21.44
CA LEU A 81 -81.90 -46.87 -21.11
C LEU A 81 -80.88 -45.90 -21.69
N SER A 82 -80.04 -45.32 -20.85
CA SER A 82 -79.08 -44.29 -21.23
C SER A 82 -77.71 -44.56 -20.64
N GLY A 83 -76.64 -44.21 -21.36
CA GLY A 83 -75.27 -44.35 -20.87
C GLY A 83 -74.88 -45.82 -20.64
N GLU A 84 -74.32 -46.13 -19.47
CA GLU A 84 -73.87 -47.49 -19.13
C GLU A 84 -75.02 -48.53 -19.09
N ASP A 85 -76.28 -48.09 -19.00
CA ASP A 85 -77.45 -48.96 -18.98
C ASP A 85 -77.82 -49.53 -20.37
N VAL A 86 -77.17 -49.06 -21.45
CA VAL A 86 -77.25 -49.68 -22.79
C VAL A 86 -76.08 -50.68 -22.91
N PRO A 87 -76.33 -52.00 -22.83
CA PRO A 87 -75.28 -53.00 -22.88
C PRO A 87 -74.47 -52.89 -24.17
N SER A 88 -73.16 -53.09 -24.09
CA SER A 88 -72.23 -52.99 -25.21
C SER A 88 -72.39 -54.09 -26.29
N GLY A 89 -73.49 -54.84 -26.28
CA GLY A 89 -73.75 -55.99 -27.15
C GLY A 89 -75.04 -55.81 -27.94
N ASP A 90 -75.14 -56.52 -29.06
CA ASP A 90 -76.22 -56.43 -30.06
C ASP A 90 -77.61 -56.89 -29.57
N LEU A 91 -77.86 -56.98 -28.26
CA LEU A 91 -79.09 -57.50 -27.71
C LEU A 91 -79.45 -56.87 -26.36
N LEU A 92 -80.52 -56.08 -26.35
CA LEU A 92 -81.26 -55.63 -25.17
C LEU A 92 -82.48 -56.54 -24.94
N ALA A 93 -82.71 -56.97 -23.71
CA ALA A 93 -83.83 -57.80 -23.29
C ALA A 93 -84.77 -57.03 -22.36
N ILE A 94 -85.98 -56.74 -22.83
CA ILE A 94 -86.98 -55.97 -22.09
C ILE A 94 -88.20 -56.85 -21.83
N SER A 95 -88.74 -56.83 -20.62
CA SER A 95 -89.97 -57.55 -20.30
C SER A 95 -91.11 -56.56 -20.02
N VAL A 96 -92.22 -56.70 -20.72
CA VAL A 96 -93.42 -55.88 -20.52
C VAL A 96 -94.47 -56.72 -19.81
N VAL A 97 -94.83 -56.35 -18.60
CA VAL A 97 -95.97 -56.91 -17.86
C VAL A 97 -97.20 -56.11 -18.25
N VAL A 98 -98.09 -56.73 -19.03
CA VAL A 98 -99.25 -56.05 -19.61
C VAL A 98 -100.30 -55.79 -18.53
N PRO A 99 -100.69 -54.53 -18.26
CA PRO A 99 -101.69 -54.21 -17.24
C PRO A 99 -103.02 -54.94 -17.46
N LYS A 100 -103.76 -55.17 -16.36
CA LYS A 100 -105.00 -55.97 -16.40
C LYS A 100 -106.12 -55.28 -17.20
N ASP A 101 -106.07 -53.96 -17.26
CA ASP A 101 -107.01 -53.08 -17.93
C ASP A 101 -106.72 -52.88 -19.42
N TRP A 102 -105.60 -53.39 -19.94
CA TRP A 102 -105.26 -53.36 -21.37
C TRP A 102 -105.95 -54.47 -22.15
N ASP A 103 -106.28 -54.21 -23.42
CA ASP A 103 -106.83 -55.20 -24.36
C ASP A 103 -105.75 -56.23 -24.77
N ASP A 104 -106.13 -57.27 -25.50
CA ASP A 104 -105.21 -58.28 -26.04
C ASP A 104 -104.30 -57.71 -27.15
N ALA A 105 -104.61 -56.55 -27.72
CA ALA A 105 -103.80 -55.88 -28.75
C ALA A 105 -102.80 -54.86 -28.18
N VAL A 106 -101.50 -55.20 -28.22
CA VAL A 106 -100.40 -54.35 -27.73
C VAL A 106 -99.39 -54.11 -28.84
N GLN A 107 -98.92 -52.86 -29.04
CA GLN A 107 -97.79 -52.58 -29.92
C GLN A 107 -96.56 -52.18 -29.10
N VAL A 108 -95.42 -52.72 -29.49
CA VAL A 108 -94.11 -52.47 -28.86
C VAL A 108 -93.23 -51.71 -29.83
N GLU A 109 -92.54 -50.68 -29.36
CA GLU A 109 -91.65 -49.81 -30.14
C GLU A 109 -90.31 -49.61 -29.42
N ALA A 110 -89.22 -49.53 -30.18
CA ALA A 110 -87.91 -49.12 -29.70
C ALA A 110 -87.35 -47.99 -30.59
N ARG A 111 -86.64 -47.03 -29.97
CA ARG A 111 -86.00 -45.88 -30.64
C ARG A 111 -84.57 -45.70 -30.12
N ALA A 112 -83.60 -45.46 -31.00
CA ALA A 112 -82.19 -45.19 -30.67
C ALA A 112 -81.82 -43.71 -30.88
N PHE A 113 -80.91 -43.17 -30.07
CA PHE A 113 -80.41 -41.79 -30.13
C PHE A 113 -78.88 -41.75 -29.97
N GLU A 114 -78.23 -40.74 -30.57
CA GLU A 114 -76.76 -40.56 -30.55
C GLU A 114 -76.22 -40.43 -29.12
N GLN A 115 -76.62 -39.35 -28.43
CA GLN A 115 -76.12 -39.02 -27.08
C GLN A 115 -77.21 -39.13 -26.00
N SER A 116 -78.40 -38.54 -26.25
CA SER A 116 -79.50 -38.52 -25.25
C SER A 116 -80.87 -38.75 -25.89
N CYS A 117 -81.82 -39.30 -25.11
CA CYS A 117 -83.20 -39.57 -25.55
C CYS A 117 -84.05 -38.31 -25.82
N ASN A 118 -83.48 -37.10 -25.74
CA ASN A 118 -84.15 -35.83 -25.99
C ASN A 118 -84.00 -35.34 -27.45
N ALA A 119 -83.08 -35.93 -28.20
CA ALA A 119 -82.82 -35.59 -29.60
C ALA A 119 -83.81 -36.30 -30.56
N ALA A 120 -83.63 -36.11 -31.87
CA ALA A 120 -84.31 -36.92 -32.86
C ALA A 120 -83.73 -38.35 -32.84
N PRO A 121 -84.55 -39.40 -32.93
CA PRO A 121 -84.04 -40.76 -32.96
C PRO A 121 -83.37 -41.06 -34.30
N VAL A 122 -82.18 -41.67 -34.26
CA VAL A 122 -81.43 -42.10 -35.45
C VAL A 122 -81.93 -43.45 -36.00
N ALA A 123 -82.61 -44.25 -35.17
CA ALA A 123 -83.28 -45.48 -35.62
C ALA A 123 -84.57 -45.72 -34.83
N THR A 124 -85.60 -46.30 -35.46
CA THR A 124 -86.89 -46.63 -34.83
C THR A 124 -87.48 -47.90 -35.42
N HIS A 125 -88.01 -48.80 -34.58
CA HIS A 125 -88.70 -50.02 -35.01
C HIS A 125 -89.90 -50.31 -34.09
N ALA A 126 -91.06 -50.62 -34.66
CA ALA A 126 -92.26 -51.00 -33.90
C ALA A 126 -92.96 -52.25 -34.47
N VAL A 127 -93.51 -53.09 -33.60
CA VAL A 127 -94.24 -54.33 -33.93
C VAL A 127 -95.56 -54.41 -33.17
N ARG A 128 -96.63 -54.77 -33.88
CA ARG A 128 -98.00 -54.93 -33.34
C ARG A 128 -98.30 -56.39 -32.98
N LEU A 129 -98.83 -56.62 -31.78
CA LEU A 129 -99.18 -57.94 -31.23
C LEU A 129 -100.69 -58.02 -30.93
N PRO A 130 -101.53 -58.61 -31.81
CA PRO A 130 -102.99 -58.52 -31.72
C PRO A 130 -103.67 -59.53 -30.76
N GLY A 131 -102.93 -60.21 -29.87
CA GLY A 131 -103.47 -61.37 -29.13
C GLY A 131 -102.69 -61.80 -27.89
N VAL A 132 -102.24 -60.87 -27.06
CA VAL A 132 -101.42 -61.11 -25.86
C VAL A 132 -102.27 -61.63 -24.71
N LYS A 133 -102.29 -62.97 -24.56
CA LYS A 133 -103.02 -63.69 -23.50
C LYS A 133 -102.12 -64.07 -22.33
N GLU A 134 -102.70 -64.69 -21.30
CA GLU A 134 -101.99 -65.26 -20.16
C GLU A 134 -100.86 -66.21 -20.61
N GLY A 135 -99.63 -65.95 -20.14
CA GLY A 135 -98.39 -66.56 -20.58
C GLY A 135 -97.35 -65.55 -21.07
N VAL A 136 -96.37 -66.04 -21.84
CA VAL A 136 -95.28 -65.24 -22.41
C VAL A 136 -95.44 -65.13 -23.93
N THR A 137 -95.47 -63.91 -24.45
CA THR A 137 -95.36 -63.58 -25.88
C THR A 137 -93.95 -63.06 -26.18
N ARG A 138 -93.32 -63.44 -27.29
CA ARG A 138 -91.94 -63.00 -27.63
C ARG A 138 -91.94 -62.17 -28.91
N VAL A 139 -91.14 -61.10 -28.95
CA VAL A 139 -90.98 -60.21 -30.10
C VAL A 139 -89.53 -59.73 -30.23
N GLU A 140 -89.08 -59.50 -31.46
CA GLU A 140 -87.75 -58.97 -31.79
C GLU A 140 -87.90 -57.64 -32.55
N LEU A 141 -87.02 -56.66 -32.25
CA LEU A 141 -86.97 -55.33 -32.86
C LEU A 141 -85.53 -55.04 -33.32
N ASP A 142 -85.36 -54.51 -34.54
CA ASP A 142 -84.04 -54.19 -35.11
C ASP A 142 -83.85 -52.68 -35.31
N LEU A 143 -82.83 -52.10 -34.68
CA LEU A 143 -82.41 -50.71 -34.81
C LEU A 143 -81.08 -50.65 -35.59
N ARG A 144 -81.05 -49.90 -36.70
CA ARG A 144 -79.87 -49.78 -37.57
C ARG A 144 -79.55 -48.32 -37.85
N ALA A 145 -78.31 -47.93 -37.60
CA ALA A 145 -77.70 -46.66 -37.96
C ALA A 145 -76.21 -46.89 -38.35
N THR A 146 -75.54 -45.90 -38.91
CA THR A 146 -74.12 -46.00 -39.32
C THR A 146 -73.29 -44.97 -38.56
N ASP A 147 -72.31 -45.46 -37.82
CA ASP A 147 -71.25 -44.70 -37.14
C ASP A 147 -69.94 -45.39 -37.54
N ALA A 148 -69.29 -44.88 -38.58
CA ALA A 148 -68.19 -45.57 -39.24
C ALA A 148 -66.85 -45.41 -38.49
N ASP A 149 -66.66 -44.32 -37.77
CA ASP A 149 -65.44 -44.03 -37.02
C ASP A 149 -65.53 -44.37 -35.51
N GLY A 150 -66.74 -44.59 -35.01
CA GLY A 150 -67.04 -45.09 -33.67
C GLY A 150 -67.07 -44.01 -32.58
N ASP A 151 -67.22 -42.74 -32.94
CA ASP A 151 -67.20 -41.62 -32.00
C ASP A 151 -68.52 -41.40 -31.23
N GLY A 152 -69.58 -42.10 -31.66
CA GLY A 152 -70.91 -42.05 -31.05
C GLY A 152 -71.87 -41.04 -31.69
N TYR A 153 -71.46 -40.37 -32.76
CA TYR A 153 -72.32 -39.65 -33.68
C TYR A 153 -72.54 -40.49 -34.94
N VAL A 154 -73.63 -40.21 -35.64
CA VAL A 154 -74.09 -40.97 -36.81
C VAL A 154 -74.02 -40.06 -38.01
N ALA A 155 -73.58 -40.59 -39.16
CA ALA A 155 -73.51 -39.83 -40.40
C ALA A 155 -74.80 -39.04 -40.68
N VAL A 156 -74.67 -37.75 -41.01
CA VAL A 156 -75.78 -36.88 -41.44
C VAL A 156 -76.57 -37.52 -42.60
N LEU A 157 -75.91 -38.25 -43.50
CA LEU A 157 -76.54 -38.94 -44.63
C LEU A 157 -77.52 -40.04 -44.20
N THR A 158 -77.36 -40.61 -43.01
CA THR A 158 -78.23 -41.65 -42.45
C THR A 158 -79.17 -41.14 -41.36
N GLY A 159 -79.20 -39.82 -41.14
CA GLY A 159 -80.12 -39.15 -40.22
C GLY A 159 -79.53 -38.78 -38.86
N GLY A 160 -78.22 -38.90 -38.67
CA GLY A 160 -77.50 -38.39 -37.50
C GLY A 160 -76.96 -36.97 -37.68
N THR A 161 -75.97 -36.60 -36.87
CA THR A 161 -75.43 -35.24 -36.80
C THR A 161 -73.96 -35.10 -37.19
N ASP A 162 -73.28 -36.19 -37.52
CA ASP A 162 -71.88 -36.17 -37.92
C ASP A 162 -71.66 -35.68 -39.37
N CYS A 163 -70.86 -34.62 -39.52
CA CYS A 163 -70.49 -34.05 -40.80
C CYS A 163 -69.31 -34.74 -41.49
N ASP A 164 -68.50 -35.53 -40.77
CA ASP A 164 -67.44 -36.40 -41.30
C ASP A 164 -67.32 -37.71 -40.51
N ASP A 165 -68.25 -38.64 -40.79
CA ASP A 165 -68.37 -39.98 -40.15
C ASP A 165 -67.16 -40.92 -40.35
N ASP A 166 -66.10 -40.47 -41.02
CA ASP A 166 -64.83 -41.19 -41.18
C ASP A 166 -63.73 -40.70 -40.20
N THR A 167 -63.96 -39.60 -39.44
CA THR A 167 -62.95 -38.90 -38.62
C THR A 167 -63.43 -38.59 -37.18
N PRO A 168 -62.95 -39.33 -36.14
CA PRO A 168 -63.51 -39.22 -34.78
C PRO A 168 -63.30 -37.90 -34.03
N ASP A 169 -62.51 -36.98 -34.60
CA ASP A 169 -62.25 -35.65 -34.06
C ASP A 169 -63.19 -34.60 -34.67
N ILE A 170 -63.95 -34.95 -35.72
CA ILE A 170 -64.86 -34.07 -36.44
C ILE A 170 -66.28 -34.52 -36.12
N HIS A 171 -66.92 -33.84 -35.17
CA HIS A 171 -68.26 -34.17 -34.75
C HIS A 171 -68.92 -32.98 -34.05
N PRO A 172 -70.25 -32.97 -33.93
CA PRO A 172 -70.96 -31.95 -33.19
C PRO A 172 -70.36 -31.70 -31.80
N GLY A 173 -69.94 -30.45 -31.56
CA GLY A 173 -69.37 -30.03 -30.28
C GLY A 173 -67.90 -30.38 -30.05
N ALA A 174 -67.16 -30.81 -31.08
CA ALA A 174 -65.69 -30.87 -31.02
C ALA A 174 -65.06 -29.47 -30.80
N THR A 175 -63.76 -29.43 -30.51
CA THR A 175 -63.05 -28.15 -30.35
C THR A 175 -62.46 -27.71 -31.68
N GLU A 176 -62.83 -26.52 -32.14
CA GLU A 176 -62.32 -25.95 -33.40
C GLU A 176 -60.80 -25.80 -33.39
N ARG A 177 -60.15 -26.38 -34.39
CA ARG A 177 -58.71 -26.23 -34.65
C ARG A 177 -58.53 -25.23 -35.79
N CYS A 178 -57.34 -24.64 -35.90
CA CYS A 178 -57.05 -23.85 -37.09
C CYS A 178 -56.51 -24.74 -38.21
N ASN A 179 -57.40 -25.35 -38.98
CA ASN A 179 -57.11 -26.31 -40.05
C ASN A 179 -58.00 -26.15 -41.30
N ASP A 180 -58.82 -25.10 -41.36
CA ASP A 180 -59.83 -24.84 -42.39
C ASP A 180 -60.89 -25.95 -42.52
N VAL A 181 -61.14 -26.69 -41.44
CA VAL A 181 -62.15 -27.75 -41.34
C VAL A 181 -63.09 -27.40 -40.19
N ASP A 182 -64.40 -27.47 -40.45
CA ASP A 182 -65.45 -27.32 -39.43
C ASP A 182 -65.46 -28.56 -38.52
N ASP A 183 -64.54 -28.60 -37.57
CA ASP A 183 -64.32 -29.75 -36.70
C ASP A 183 -65.56 -30.01 -35.82
N ASN A 184 -66.27 -28.95 -35.43
CA ASN A 184 -67.39 -29.06 -34.50
C ASN A 184 -68.77 -29.17 -35.17
N CYS A 185 -68.80 -29.27 -36.51
CA CYS A 185 -69.98 -29.39 -37.37
C CYS A 185 -71.05 -28.30 -37.15
N ASN A 186 -70.67 -27.07 -36.77
CA ASN A 186 -71.61 -25.98 -36.50
C ASN A 186 -71.88 -25.07 -37.72
N GLY A 187 -71.13 -25.24 -38.81
CA GLY A 187 -71.23 -24.47 -40.05
C GLY A 187 -70.52 -23.11 -40.05
N VAL A 188 -69.67 -22.83 -39.07
CA VAL A 188 -68.85 -21.60 -38.95
C VAL A 188 -67.41 -21.93 -39.37
N SER A 189 -66.76 -21.02 -40.09
CA SER A 189 -65.35 -21.20 -40.47
C SER A 189 -64.40 -20.74 -39.37
N ASP A 190 -63.20 -21.30 -39.33
CA ASP A 190 -62.12 -20.96 -38.41
C ASP A 190 -61.84 -19.45 -38.34
N GLU A 191 -61.90 -18.75 -39.48
CA GLU A 191 -61.67 -17.29 -39.54
C GLU A 191 -62.60 -16.51 -38.59
N VAL A 192 -63.86 -16.95 -38.52
CA VAL A 192 -64.89 -16.31 -37.70
C VAL A 192 -64.81 -16.81 -36.25
N GLU A 193 -64.71 -18.12 -36.06
CA GLU A 193 -64.75 -18.74 -34.73
C GLU A 193 -63.47 -18.46 -33.92
N LEU A 194 -62.29 -18.52 -34.56
CA LEU A 194 -61.00 -18.25 -33.94
C LEU A 194 -60.59 -16.77 -34.00
N SER A 195 -61.41 -15.92 -34.62
CA SER A 195 -61.16 -14.48 -34.80
C SER A 195 -59.82 -14.21 -35.49
N LEU A 196 -59.50 -14.98 -36.53
CA LEU A 196 -58.27 -14.80 -37.31
C LEU A 196 -58.29 -13.44 -38.01
N GLY A 197 -57.12 -12.81 -38.18
CA GLY A 197 -57.00 -11.47 -38.75
C GLY A 197 -57.38 -10.31 -37.82
N GLN A 198 -57.91 -10.58 -36.62
CA GLN A 198 -58.13 -9.55 -35.60
C GLN A 198 -56.82 -9.09 -34.95
N HIS A 199 -56.83 -7.86 -34.44
CA HIS A 199 -55.71 -7.27 -33.70
C HIS A 199 -55.39 -8.06 -32.43
N CYS A 200 -54.11 -8.30 -32.18
CA CYS A 200 -53.60 -8.86 -30.94
C CYS A 200 -52.44 -8.01 -30.41
N THR A 201 -52.29 -8.01 -29.08
CA THR A 201 -51.20 -7.35 -28.37
C THR A 201 -50.61 -8.32 -27.35
N GLU A 202 -49.29 -8.41 -27.30
CA GLU A 202 -48.54 -9.21 -26.31
C GLU A 202 -47.56 -8.33 -25.51
N ALA A 203 -46.72 -8.96 -24.69
CA ALA A 203 -45.82 -8.28 -23.75
C ALA A 203 -44.94 -7.22 -24.44
N ALA A 204 -44.79 -6.07 -23.78
CA ALA A 204 -44.18 -4.82 -24.26
C ALA A 204 -45.00 -4.00 -25.28
N GLY A 205 -46.24 -4.41 -25.61
CA GLY A 205 -47.18 -3.56 -26.36
C GLY A 205 -46.96 -3.54 -27.87
N CYS A 206 -46.22 -4.50 -28.43
CA CYS A 206 -46.16 -4.65 -29.88
C CYS A 206 -47.52 -5.17 -30.40
N GLU A 207 -48.04 -4.49 -31.42
CA GLU A 207 -49.29 -4.86 -32.11
C GLU A 207 -49.00 -5.85 -33.25
N GLY A 208 -49.86 -6.87 -33.37
CA GLY A 208 -49.80 -7.88 -34.42
C GLY A 208 -51.19 -8.33 -34.86
N THR A 209 -51.23 -9.35 -35.73
CA THR A 209 -52.49 -9.98 -36.18
C THR A 209 -52.53 -11.44 -35.79
N ARG A 210 -53.71 -11.94 -35.38
CA ARG A 210 -53.92 -13.35 -35.06
C ARG A 210 -53.83 -14.18 -36.34
N THR A 211 -52.91 -15.13 -36.37
CA THR A 211 -52.65 -16.04 -37.50
C THR A 211 -52.45 -17.45 -36.99
N CYS A 212 -52.58 -18.43 -37.87
CA CYS A 212 -52.34 -19.82 -37.51
C CYS A 212 -50.86 -20.15 -37.65
N ASP A 213 -50.33 -20.81 -36.64
CA ASP A 213 -48.99 -21.36 -36.69
C ASP A 213 -48.98 -22.72 -37.40
N VAL A 214 -47.78 -23.25 -37.62
CA VAL A 214 -47.58 -24.54 -38.30
C VAL A 214 -48.14 -25.74 -37.53
N ASN A 215 -48.58 -25.55 -36.29
CA ASN A 215 -49.13 -26.60 -35.43
C ASN A 215 -50.66 -26.51 -35.28
N GLY A 216 -51.32 -25.60 -36.01
CA GLY A 216 -52.78 -25.43 -35.96
C GLY A 216 -53.27 -24.63 -34.75
N THR A 217 -52.41 -23.84 -34.12
CA THR A 217 -52.75 -22.97 -32.99
C THR A 217 -52.78 -21.49 -33.39
N VAL A 218 -53.58 -20.70 -32.68
CA VAL A 218 -53.71 -19.25 -32.92
C VAL A 218 -52.56 -18.51 -32.23
N VAL A 219 -51.69 -17.87 -33.01
CA VAL A 219 -50.56 -17.05 -32.53
C VAL A 219 -50.67 -15.59 -32.99
N CYS A 220 -50.05 -14.67 -32.26
CA CYS A 220 -49.94 -13.28 -32.66
C CYS A 220 -48.68 -13.06 -33.52
N SER A 221 -48.83 -12.76 -34.81
CA SER A 221 -47.71 -12.47 -35.70
C SER A 221 -47.29 -11.00 -35.56
N MET A 222 -46.09 -10.76 -34.99
CA MET A 222 -45.55 -9.41 -34.70
C MET A 222 -44.04 -9.30 -35.01
N PRO A 223 -43.51 -8.08 -35.27
CA PRO A 223 -42.07 -7.85 -35.40
C PRO A 223 -41.34 -7.98 -34.05
N LEU A 224 -40.08 -8.43 -34.07
CA LEU A 224 -39.24 -8.53 -32.87
C LEU A 224 -38.95 -7.14 -32.29
N ALA A 225 -39.20 -6.96 -30.99
CA ALA A 225 -38.85 -5.73 -30.28
C ALA A 225 -37.32 -5.56 -30.19
N VAL A 226 -36.84 -4.35 -30.48
CA VAL A 226 -35.44 -3.96 -30.30
C VAL A 226 -35.30 -3.23 -28.97
N TYR A 227 -34.37 -3.66 -28.12
CA TYR A 227 -34.07 -3.01 -26.85
C TYR A 227 -32.97 -1.98 -27.05
N ALA A 228 -33.19 -0.76 -26.56
CA ALA A 228 -32.21 0.31 -26.63
C ALA A 228 -32.18 1.10 -25.31
N SER A 229 -31.00 1.58 -24.94
CA SER A 229 -30.80 2.46 -23.77
C SER A 229 -30.67 3.91 -24.20
N PRO A 230 -31.02 4.89 -23.34
CA PRO A 230 -30.72 6.30 -23.59
C PRO A 230 -29.22 6.49 -23.86
N ASP A 231 -28.92 7.36 -24.82
CA ASP A 231 -27.58 7.84 -25.18
C ASP A 231 -27.67 9.38 -25.26
N VAL A 232 -27.57 10.02 -24.11
CA VAL A 232 -27.87 11.45 -23.95
C VAL A 232 -26.75 12.34 -24.49
N ASP A 233 -25.49 11.92 -24.35
CA ASP A 233 -24.32 12.65 -24.83
C ASP A 233 -23.83 12.24 -26.24
N GLN A 234 -24.42 11.19 -26.82
CA GLN A 234 -24.25 10.74 -28.21
C GLN A 234 -22.87 10.16 -28.51
N ASP A 235 -22.25 9.47 -27.56
CA ASP A 235 -20.98 8.79 -27.76
C ASP A 235 -21.11 7.35 -28.28
N GLY A 236 -22.34 6.84 -28.35
CA GLY A 236 -22.68 5.50 -28.84
C GLY A 236 -22.74 4.41 -27.76
N HIS A 237 -22.59 4.77 -26.49
CA HIS A 237 -22.86 3.91 -25.34
C HIS A 237 -24.17 4.29 -24.66
N GLY A 238 -24.83 3.30 -24.05
CA GLY A 238 -26.13 3.50 -23.44
C GLY A 238 -26.05 3.50 -21.92
N ASP A 239 -26.87 4.30 -21.25
CA ASP A 239 -26.90 4.42 -19.78
C ASP A 239 -27.04 3.06 -19.09
N ARG A 240 -25.98 2.63 -18.37
CA ARG A 240 -25.90 1.39 -17.58
C ARG A 240 -26.82 1.40 -16.37
N SER A 241 -27.19 2.57 -15.88
CA SER A 241 -28.05 2.73 -14.70
C SER A 241 -29.54 2.51 -14.99
N VAL A 242 -29.91 2.48 -16.27
CA VAL A 242 -31.30 2.37 -16.73
C VAL A 242 -31.52 1.02 -17.42
N THR A 243 -32.67 0.41 -17.15
CA THR A 243 -33.10 -0.79 -17.88
C THR A 243 -33.44 -0.45 -19.33
N PRO A 244 -32.90 -1.17 -20.34
CA PRO A 244 -33.18 -0.90 -21.75
C PRO A 244 -34.68 -0.88 -22.06
N VAL A 245 -35.10 0.06 -22.90
CA VAL A 245 -36.50 0.25 -23.32
C VAL A 245 -36.74 -0.49 -24.63
N ALA A 246 -37.88 -1.18 -24.73
CA ALA A 246 -38.27 -1.91 -25.94
C ALA A 246 -38.94 -0.98 -26.97
N PHE A 247 -38.51 -1.06 -28.23
CA PHE A 247 -39.09 -0.34 -29.36
C PHE A 247 -39.49 -1.32 -30.48
N CYS A 248 -40.75 -1.26 -30.92
CA CYS A 248 -41.27 -2.09 -32.02
C CYS A 248 -41.21 -1.38 -33.40
N ALA A 249 -40.93 -0.06 -33.44
CA ALA A 249 -41.02 0.79 -34.64
C ALA A 249 -39.71 1.57 -34.94
N GLY A 250 -38.56 0.93 -34.72
CA GLY A 250 -37.24 1.55 -34.84
C GLY A 250 -36.84 2.36 -33.60
N VAL A 251 -35.53 2.54 -33.42
CA VAL A 251 -34.96 3.22 -32.25
C VAL A 251 -34.94 4.74 -32.49
N PRO A 252 -35.56 5.55 -31.61
CA PRO A 252 -35.55 7.01 -31.74
C PRO A 252 -34.13 7.60 -31.59
N PRO A 253 -33.86 8.80 -32.13
CA PRO A 253 -32.64 9.54 -31.82
C PRO A 253 -32.49 9.78 -30.30
N GLY A 254 -31.27 9.62 -29.78
CA GLY A 254 -30.97 9.70 -28.34
C GLY A 254 -31.11 8.35 -27.61
N TYR A 255 -31.20 7.24 -28.34
CA TYR A 255 -31.10 5.88 -27.82
C TYR A 255 -30.14 5.07 -28.68
N VAL A 256 -29.43 4.12 -28.07
CA VAL A 256 -28.49 3.21 -28.75
C VAL A 256 -28.79 1.74 -28.43
N VAL A 257 -28.52 0.86 -29.41
CA VAL A 257 -28.69 -0.60 -29.31
C VAL A 257 -27.46 -1.30 -28.70
N SER A 258 -26.48 -0.50 -28.26
CA SER A 258 -25.28 -0.98 -27.57
C SER A 258 -25.65 -1.57 -26.20
N PRO A 259 -24.80 -2.39 -25.57
CA PRO A 259 -24.99 -2.73 -24.16
C PRO A 259 -25.17 -1.46 -23.32
N ALA A 260 -26.00 -1.55 -22.29
CA ALA A 260 -26.13 -0.50 -21.29
C ALA A 260 -24.89 -0.52 -20.40
N ASP A 261 -23.77 0.02 -20.89
CA ASP A 261 -22.44 -0.04 -20.27
C ASP A 261 -21.83 1.32 -19.96
N ASP A 262 -22.51 2.43 -20.30
CA ASP A 262 -22.10 3.77 -19.95
C ASP A 262 -22.40 4.10 -18.48
N CYS A 263 -21.37 4.45 -17.72
CA CYS A 263 -21.46 4.85 -16.33
C CYS A 263 -21.77 6.35 -16.14
N ASN A 264 -21.69 7.17 -17.20
CA ASN A 264 -22.11 8.57 -17.19
C ASN A 264 -22.60 9.06 -18.56
N ASP A 265 -23.87 8.75 -18.85
CA ASP A 265 -24.61 9.12 -20.07
C ASP A 265 -24.73 10.64 -20.37
N ASN A 266 -24.21 11.50 -19.50
CA ASN A 266 -24.17 12.95 -19.72
C ASN A 266 -22.78 13.49 -20.10
N ASN A 267 -21.77 12.63 -20.20
CA ASN A 267 -20.40 13.01 -20.53
C ASN A 267 -19.71 12.02 -21.47
N ALA A 268 -19.68 12.37 -22.76
CA ALA A 268 -19.09 11.58 -23.84
C ALA A 268 -17.59 11.24 -23.71
N SER A 269 -16.92 11.70 -22.65
CA SER A 269 -15.53 11.33 -22.32
C SER A 269 -15.46 10.15 -21.33
N ILE A 270 -16.54 9.85 -20.61
CA ILE A 270 -16.66 8.78 -19.63
C ILE A 270 -17.49 7.68 -20.26
N ARG A 271 -16.85 6.63 -20.74
CA ARG A 271 -17.50 5.52 -21.46
C ARG A 271 -16.59 4.31 -21.57
N PRO A 272 -17.13 3.11 -21.82
CA PRO A 272 -16.34 1.91 -22.05
C PRO A 272 -15.15 2.08 -23.01
N GLY A 273 -13.94 1.80 -22.51
CA GLY A 273 -12.70 1.89 -23.28
C GLY A 273 -12.16 3.30 -23.49
N ALA A 274 -12.67 4.31 -22.79
CA ALA A 274 -12.03 5.61 -22.68
C ALA A 274 -10.61 5.49 -22.05
N THR A 275 -9.81 6.55 -22.19
CA THR A 275 -8.50 6.60 -21.53
C THR A 275 -8.68 7.14 -20.13
N GLU A 276 -8.24 6.38 -19.12
CA GLU A 276 -8.22 6.84 -17.74
C GLU A 276 -7.41 8.12 -17.56
N LEU A 277 -8.01 9.07 -16.86
CA LEU A 277 -7.34 10.24 -16.30
C LEU A 277 -7.14 10.00 -14.80
N CYS A 278 -6.25 10.77 -14.17
CA CYS A 278 -6.10 10.77 -12.72
C CYS A 278 -6.98 11.90 -12.18
N ASN A 279 -8.29 11.67 -12.17
CA ASN A 279 -9.29 12.69 -11.83
C ASN A 279 -10.28 12.21 -10.75
N GLY A 280 -10.15 10.97 -10.27
CA GLY A 280 -11.03 10.36 -9.28
C GLY A 280 -12.36 9.88 -9.86
N VAL A 281 -12.44 9.70 -11.18
CA VAL A 281 -13.60 9.19 -11.92
C VAL A 281 -13.18 7.91 -12.64
N ASP A 282 -14.10 6.96 -12.77
CA ASP A 282 -13.93 5.79 -13.64
C ASP A 282 -14.25 6.23 -15.07
N ASP A 283 -13.25 6.68 -15.82
CA ASP A 283 -13.47 7.23 -17.16
C ASP A 283 -13.86 6.12 -18.15
N ASN A 284 -13.38 4.88 -17.96
CA ASN A 284 -13.61 3.77 -18.88
C ASN A 284 -14.71 2.78 -18.46
N CYS A 285 -15.44 3.08 -17.39
CA CYS A 285 -16.58 2.34 -16.87
C CYS A 285 -16.30 0.86 -16.55
N ASN A 286 -15.12 0.55 -16.03
CA ASN A 286 -14.74 -0.82 -15.64
C ASN A 286 -14.89 -1.12 -14.13
N ASP A 287 -15.53 -0.22 -13.40
CA ASP A 287 -15.73 -0.24 -11.96
C ASP A 287 -14.41 -0.08 -11.15
N GLN A 288 -13.37 0.47 -11.77
CA GLN A 288 -12.10 0.89 -11.14
C GLN A 288 -11.88 2.38 -11.43
N ILE A 289 -11.30 3.10 -10.47
CA ILE A 289 -11.05 4.54 -10.57
C ILE A 289 -9.54 4.74 -10.72
N ASP A 290 -9.13 5.48 -11.75
CA ASP A 290 -7.74 5.88 -12.03
C ASP A 290 -6.76 4.68 -12.10
N GLU A 291 -7.18 3.49 -12.56
CA GLU A 291 -6.39 2.26 -12.48
C GLU A 291 -5.16 2.23 -13.42
N ALA A 292 -5.09 3.14 -14.38
CA ALA A 292 -3.90 3.37 -15.19
C ALA A 292 -2.74 4.00 -14.40
N PHE A 293 -2.96 4.42 -13.15
CA PHE A 293 -1.98 5.08 -12.27
C PHE A 293 -1.61 4.19 -11.08
N PRO A 294 -0.80 3.12 -11.28
CA PRO A 294 -0.53 2.10 -10.27
C PRO A 294 0.18 2.61 -9.01
N GLU A 295 0.80 3.78 -9.09
CA GLU A 295 1.48 4.41 -7.97
C GLU A 295 0.53 5.26 -7.09
N LEU A 296 -0.68 5.57 -7.55
CA LEU A 296 -1.63 6.40 -6.81
C LEU A 296 -1.91 5.82 -5.41
N ASN A 297 -1.89 6.68 -4.40
CA ASN A 297 -2.03 6.31 -2.98
C ASN A 297 -0.90 5.45 -2.39
N THR A 298 0.19 5.22 -3.13
CA THR A 298 1.38 4.53 -2.60
C THR A 298 2.40 5.50 -2.00
N ALA A 299 3.26 4.99 -1.12
CA ALA A 299 4.30 5.79 -0.46
C ALA A 299 5.42 6.16 -1.44
N CYS A 300 5.90 7.40 -1.34
CA CYS A 300 6.99 7.94 -2.15
C CYS A 300 7.94 8.80 -1.31
N THR A 301 9.06 9.20 -1.89
CA THR A 301 9.98 10.19 -1.28
C THR A 301 9.92 11.47 -2.11
N ALA A 302 9.34 12.51 -1.52
CA ALA A 302 9.24 13.84 -2.14
C ALA A 302 10.61 14.57 -2.11
N ALA A 303 10.62 15.80 -2.61
CA ALA A 303 11.77 16.69 -2.47
C ALA A 303 12.21 16.81 -0.99
N ALA A 304 13.48 17.16 -0.77
CA ALA A 304 14.05 17.26 0.58
C ALA A 304 14.00 15.94 1.39
N GLN A 305 13.95 14.79 0.70
CA GLN A 305 13.93 13.45 1.30
C GLN A 305 12.74 13.23 2.26
N CYS A 306 11.63 13.93 2.01
CA CYS A 306 10.43 13.83 2.84
C CYS A 306 9.57 12.64 2.44
N ALA A 307 9.04 11.92 3.43
CA ALA A 307 8.00 10.94 3.16
C ALA A 307 6.79 11.63 2.52
N GLY A 308 6.23 10.99 1.50
CA GLY A 308 5.10 11.48 0.75
C GLY A 308 4.20 10.36 0.25
N VAL A 309 3.12 10.75 -0.40
CA VAL A 309 2.19 9.84 -1.08
C VAL A 309 1.97 10.36 -2.50
N TYR A 310 1.91 9.46 -3.47
CA TYR A 310 1.56 9.84 -4.84
C TYR A 310 0.09 10.24 -4.92
N VAL A 311 -0.14 11.43 -5.44
CA VAL A 311 -1.46 12.01 -5.70
C VAL A 311 -1.55 12.38 -7.19
N CYS A 312 -2.75 12.59 -7.71
CA CYS A 312 -2.91 13.16 -9.05
C CYS A 312 -2.26 14.54 -9.11
N ASP A 313 -1.49 14.80 -10.15
CA ASP A 313 -0.90 16.10 -10.37
C ASP A 313 -1.94 17.10 -10.92
N ALA A 314 -1.55 18.38 -11.03
CA ALA A 314 -2.46 19.43 -11.49
C ALA A 314 -2.92 19.26 -12.96
N SER A 315 -2.26 18.39 -13.73
CA SER A 315 -2.65 18.10 -15.12
C SER A 315 -3.72 17.02 -15.22
N GLY A 316 -3.87 16.18 -14.19
CA GLY A 316 -4.81 15.06 -14.18
C GLY A 316 -4.44 13.92 -15.13
N ILE A 317 -3.22 13.91 -15.68
CA ILE A 317 -2.74 12.85 -16.59
C ILE A 317 -1.49 12.13 -16.04
N ALA A 318 -1.05 12.48 -14.84
CA ALA A 318 0.09 11.88 -14.16
C ALA A 318 -0.06 12.01 -12.64
N THR A 319 0.76 11.26 -11.91
CA THR A 319 0.88 11.37 -10.46
C THR A 319 2.11 12.20 -10.07
N THR A 320 2.04 12.85 -8.92
CA THR A 320 3.16 13.56 -8.30
C THR A 320 3.28 13.18 -6.84
N CYS A 321 4.51 13.15 -6.32
CA CYS A 321 4.75 12.80 -4.93
C CYS A 321 4.52 14.03 -4.04
N GLN A 322 3.43 14.01 -3.27
CA GLN A 322 3.11 15.08 -2.32
C GLN A 322 3.66 14.74 -0.93
N ALA A 323 4.50 15.62 -0.38
CA ALA A 323 5.06 15.46 0.96
C ALA A 323 3.95 15.50 2.03
N THR A 324 4.00 14.57 2.99
CA THR A 324 3.05 14.49 4.12
C THR A 324 3.60 15.13 5.40
N GLN A 325 4.85 15.60 5.37
CA GLN A 325 5.53 16.25 6.47
C GLN A 325 6.28 17.49 6.00
N THR A 326 6.48 18.44 6.91
CA THR A 326 7.29 19.63 6.69
C THR A 326 8.77 19.30 6.83
N SER A 327 9.60 19.84 5.94
CA SER A 327 11.06 19.70 6.04
C SER A 327 11.62 20.50 7.21
N THR A 328 12.69 19.97 7.82
CA THR A 328 13.46 20.65 8.86
C THR A 328 14.59 21.46 8.21
N HIS A 329 14.93 22.61 8.79
CA HIS A 329 16.11 23.38 8.39
C HIS A 329 17.35 22.84 9.12
N TRP A 330 18.39 22.52 8.34
CA TRP A 330 19.67 22.02 8.83
C TRP A 330 20.77 23.00 8.45
N TYR A 331 21.59 23.36 9.42
CA TYR A 331 22.70 24.30 9.28
C TYR A 331 24.02 23.52 9.40
N LEU A 332 24.99 23.83 8.54
CA LEU A 332 26.33 23.23 8.65
C LEU A 332 27.00 23.79 9.90
N ASP A 333 27.64 22.91 10.67
CA ASP A 333 28.42 23.20 11.88
C ASP A 333 29.87 22.77 11.58
N ASP A 334 30.70 23.70 11.10
CA ASP A 334 32.08 23.40 10.63
C ASP A 334 33.10 23.29 11.77
N ASP A 335 32.85 23.88 12.94
CA ASP A 335 33.75 23.85 14.09
C ASP A 335 33.31 22.92 15.25
N GLY A 336 32.07 22.44 15.23
CA GLY A 336 31.54 21.41 16.11
C GLY A 336 31.03 21.91 17.45
N ASP A 337 30.64 23.18 17.58
CA ASP A 337 30.08 23.74 18.80
C ASP A 337 28.56 23.54 18.97
N GLY A 338 27.88 23.05 17.93
CA GLY A 338 26.46 22.75 17.92
C GLY A 338 25.57 23.83 17.31
N PHE A 339 26.15 24.91 16.79
CA PHE A 339 25.47 25.96 16.03
C PHE A 339 25.98 25.98 14.58
N GLY A 340 25.16 26.54 13.69
CA GLY A 340 25.52 26.69 12.30
C GLY A 340 25.17 28.07 11.77
N VAL A 341 25.87 28.53 10.74
CA VAL A 341 25.58 29.78 10.01
C VAL A 341 24.19 29.77 9.38
N ASP A 342 23.58 30.93 9.19
CA ASP A 342 22.17 31.11 8.77
C ASP A 342 21.75 30.53 7.40
N THR A 343 22.66 29.86 6.67
CA THR A 343 22.34 29.20 5.40
C THR A 343 21.83 27.78 5.64
N ALA A 344 20.52 27.59 5.62
CA ALA A 344 19.89 26.29 5.84
C ALA A 344 19.78 25.43 4.58
N VAL A 345 19.92 24.11 4.75
CA VAL A 345 19.45 23.07 3.83
C VAL A 345 18.15 22.49 4.40
N SER A 346 17.06 22.56 3.63
CA SER A 346 15.80 21.96 4.04
C SER A 346 15.81 20.46 3.73
N SER A 347 15.63 19.62 4.75
CA SER A 347 15.56 18.17 4.63
C SER A 347 14.74 17.54 5.75
N CYS A 348 13.99 16.50 5.43
CA CYS A 348 13.26 15.70 6.42
C CYS A 348 14.16 14.70 7.18
N VAL A 349 15.37 14.47 6.69
CA VAL A 349 16.42 13.70 7.36
C VAL A 349 17.69 14.54 7.47
N SER A 350 18.51 14.31 8.49
CA SER A 350 19.78 15.04 8.64
C SER A 350 20.67 14.83 7.40
N PRO A 351 21.19 15.90 6.76
CA PRO A 351 22.10 15.78 5.63
C PRO A 351 23.46 15.14 5.98
N GLY A 352 23.82 15.08 7.26
CA GLY A 352 25.06 14.44 7.71
C GLY A 352 25.42 14.82 9.16
N ALA A 353 26.49 14.21 9.68
CA ALA A 353 26.91 14.38 11.08
C ALA A 353 27.36 15.81 11.44
N ARG A 354 27.67 16.65 10.45
CA ARG A 354 28.09 18.06 10.61
C ARG A 354 26.92 19.04 10.44
N TYR A 355 25.68 18.57 10.58
CA TYR A 355 24.50 19.42 10.43
C TYR A 355 23.69 19.43 11.72
N VAL A 356 23.33 20.63 12.15
CA VAL A 356 22.57 20.91 13.36
C VAL A 356 21.28 21.65 13.03
N THR A 357 20.37 21.74 13.99
CA THR A 357 19.09 22.48 13.83
C THR A 357 19.14 23.89 14.42
N SER A 358 20.21 24.22 15.14
CA SER A 358 20.42 25.54 15.74
C SER A 358 21.15 26.44 14.75
N SER A 359 20.63 27.64 14.53
CA SER A 359 21.25 28.64 13.65
C SER A 359 21.78 29.83 14.44
N GLY A 360 22.34 30.81 13.73
CA GLY A 360 22.77 32.09 14.30
C GLY A 360 24.24 32.14 14.68
N ASP A 361 25.03 31.14 14.26
CA ASP A 361 26.48 31.21 14.41
C ASP A 361 27.04 32.35 13.55
N CYS A 362 27.70 33.31 14.22
CA CYS A 362 28.35 34.44 13.58
C CYS A 362 29.77 34.14 13.09
N ASN A 363 30.37 33.02 13.50
CA ASN A 363 31.66 32.51 13.04
C ASN A 363 31.79 30.97 13.21
N ASP A 364 31.19 30.22 12.29
CA ASP A 364 31.22 28.73 12.15
C ASP A 364 32.61 28.08 12.11
N GLY A 365 33.67 28.88 12.10
CA GLY A 365 35.05 28.42 12.12
C GLY A 365 35.72 28.59 13.47
N ASN A 366 35.03 29.03 14.52
CA ASN A 366 35.58 29.22 15.85
C ASN A 366 34.60 28.64 16.90
N PRO A 367 34.91 27.48 17.51
CA PRO A 367 33.98 26.77 18.41
C PRO A 367 33.78 27.46 19.77
N PHE A 368 34.26 28.70 19.89
CA PHE A 368 34.09 29.60 21.02
C PHE A 368 33.23 30.80 20.63
N THR A 369 32.64 30.82 19.44
CA THR A 369 31.83 31.94 18.92
C THR A 369 30.49 31.40 18.42
N HIS A 370 29.47 31.44 19.28
CA HIS A 370 28.13 30.98 18.95
C HIS A 370 27.09 31.63 19.87
N PRO A 371 25.79 31.63 19.50
CA PRO A 371 24.73 32.20 20.34
C PRO A 371 24.78 31.74 21.80
N GLY A 372 25.00 32.69 22.71
CA GLY A 372 25.05 32.44 24.16
C GLY A 372 26.35 31.79 24.68
N ALA A 373 27.43 31.77 23.88
CA ALA A 373 28.75 31.41 24.38
C ALA A 373 29.22 32.39 25.49
N PRO A 374 30.15 32.00 26.38
CA PRO A 374 30.78 32.94 27.29
C PRO A 374 31.74 33.88 26.54
N GLU A 375 31.63 35.18 26.79
CA GLU A 375 32.60 36.18 26.30
C GLU A 375 34.01 35.87 26.77
N LEU A 376 34.94 35.81 25.81
CA LEU A 376 36.36 35.58 26.05
C LEU A 376 37.11 36.90 25.95
N CYS A 377 38.21 37.03 26.70
CA CYS A 377 39.04 38.23 26.58
C CYS A 377 40.01 38.12 25.40
N ASP A 378 39.46 38.04 24.18
CA ASP A 378 40.19 37.81 22.94
C ASP A 378 39.94 38.88 21.86
N GLY A 379 39.07 39.86 22.11
CA GLY A 379 38.72 40.95 21.20
C GLY A 379 37.70 40.57 20.13
N LEU A 380 36.90 39.52 20.35
CA LEU A 380 35.88 39.00 19.44
C LEU A 380 34.51 39.01 20.13
N ASP A 381 33.44 39.03 19.34
CA ASP A 381 32.06 38.81 19.80
C ASP A 381 31.85 37.28 19.87
N ASN A 382 31.90 36.70 21.07
CA ASN A 382 31.80 35.25 21.24
C ASN A 382 30.34 34.80 21.33
N ASP A 383 29.43 35.62 21.84
CA ASP A 383 28.04 35.21 22.08
C ASP A 383 27.05 35.63 20.96
N CYS A 384 27.58 36.28 19.92
CA CYS A 384 26.89 36.78 18.74
C CYS A 384 25.81 37.84 19.05
N ASP A 385 25.98 38.62 20.14
CA ASP A 385 25.05 39.68 20.52
C ASP A 385 25.32 41.04 19.83
N GLY A 386 26.44 41.17 19.11
CA GLY A 386 26.90 42.39 18.45
C GLY A 386 27.85 43.26 19.28
N SER A 387 28.24 42.80 20.46
CA SER A 387 29.24 43.40 21.36
C SER A 387 30.43 42.45 21.49
N THR A 388 31.64 42.96 21.75
CA THR A 388 32.82 42.07 21.90
C THR A 388 33.04 41.62 23.34
N GLU A 389 33.15 42.53 24.31
CA GLU A 389 33.30 42.13 25.70
C GLU A 389 32.80 43.21 26.66
N GLY A 390 32.21 42.75 27.77
CA GLY A 390 31.99 43.56 28.97
C GLY A 390 33.21 43.57 29.91
N PRO A 391 33.28 44.53 30.86
CA PRO A 391 34.37 44.62 31.85
C PRO A 391 34.45 43.41 32.81
N ALA A 392 33.45 42.53 32.81
CA ALA A 392 33.44 41.29 33.58
C ALA A 392 34.30 40.19 32.94
N ALA A 393 34.40 40.14 31.61
CA ALA A 393 35.21 39.19 30.86
C ALA A 393 36.67 39.66 30.70
N CYS A 394 36.88 40.97 30.48
CA CYS A 394 38.20 41.61 30.42
C CYS A 394 38.38 42.68 31.53
N PRO A 395 38.87 42.32 32.73
CA PRO A 395 39.20 43.31 33.76
C PRO A 395 40.37 44.20 33.31
N GLY A 396 40.08 45.44 32.86
CA GLY A 396 41.12 46.37 32.39
C GLY A 396 41.01 46.83 30.93
N SER A 397 39.92 46.46 30.23
CA SER A 397 39.50 46.98 28.91
C SER A 397 40.40 46.69 27.69
N ALA A 398 41.42 45.84 27.82
CA ALA A 398 42.06 45.19 26.68
C ALA A 398 42.78 43.94 27.18
N GLY A 399 42.47 42.78 26.62
CA GLY A 399 43.40 41.65 26.68
C GLY A 399 44.77 42.14 26.20
N ASN A 400 45.82 41.88 26.98
CA ASN A 400 47.18 42.26 26.64
C ASN A 400 48.10 41.08 26.85
N TRP A 401 49.11 40.98 25.99
CA TRP A 401 50.19 40.02 26.18
C TRP A 401 51.08 40.49 27.33
N VAL A 402 51.16 39.69 28.39
CA VAL A 402 51.98 40.01 29.56
C VAL A 402 53.29 39.22 29.52
N PRO A 403 54.45 39.91 29.41
CA PRO A 403 55.75 39.27 29.50
C PRO A 403 56.11 38.89 30.94
N ARG A 404 56.57 37.65 31.14
CA ARG A 404 57.09 37.13 32.40
C ARG A 404 58.55 36.70 32.21
N THR A 405 59.46 37.26 33.00
CA THR A 405 60.85 36.83 33.01
C THR A 405 61.05 35.68 34.00
N VAL A 406 61.34 34.50 33.48
CA VAL A 406 61.50 33.25 34.24
C VAL A 406 62.88 32.66 33.95
N GLY A 407 63.66 32.47 35.01
CA GLY A 407 65.04 32.00 34.92
C GLY A 407 66.06 33.13 34.69
N ALA A 408 67.27 32.76 34.26
CA ALA A 408 68.34 33.72 33.98
C ALA A 408 68.14 34.43 32.63
N ALA A 409 68.79 35.57 32.42
CA ALA A 409 68.74 36.30 31.15
C ALA A 409 69.32 35.52 29.94
N THR A 410 70.13 34.48 30.19
CA THR A 410 70.64 33.57 29.15
C THR A 410 69.71 32.39 28.87
N GLN A 411 68.59 32.30 29.59
CA GLN A 411 67.60 31.25 29.40
C GLN A 411 66.88 31.46 28.07
N GLU A 412 66.79 30.39 27.30
CA GLU A 412 66.06 30.32 26.04
C GLU A 412 65.01 29.23 26.21
N TRP A 413 63.74 29.62 26.32
CA TRP A 413 62.62 28.69 26.40
C TRP A 413 62.26 28.24 24.99
N ARG A 414 62.34 26.93 24.72
CA ARG A 414 62.30 26.36 23.38
C ARG A 414 60.99 25.68 23.03
N SER A 415 60.33 25.09 24.02
CA SER A 415 59.04 24.44 23.84
C SER A 415 58.18 24.63 25.07
N ILE A 416 56.88 24.75 24.84
CA ILE A 416 55.85 25.01 25.84
C ILE A 416 54.67 24.09 25.60
N PHE A 417 54.04 23.63 26.66
CA PHE A 417 52.84 22.83 26.57
C PHE A 417 51.85 23.19 27.68
N THR A 418 50.58 23.20 27.33
CA THR A 418 49.43 23.31 28.23
C THR A 418 48.25 22.50 27.68
N GLU A 419 47.50 21.86 28.56
CA GLU A 419 46.25 21.13 28.24
C GLU A 419 45.11 21.51 29.21
N VAL A 420 45.45 22.08 30.37
CA VAL A 420 44.49 22.57 31.37
C VAL A 420 44.78 24.04 31.63
N PRO A 421 43.76 24.92 31.67
CA PRO A 421 43.96 26.34 31.86
C PRO A 421 44.86 26.66 33.08
N GLY A 422 45.91 27.44 32.84
CA GLY A 422 46.90 27.82 33.87
C GLY A 422 47.88 26.71 34.30
N ASP A 423 47.80 25.50 33.75
CA ASP A 423 48.85 24.48 33.86
C ASP A 423 49.84 24.62 32.70
N VAL A 424 51.08 25.01 32.99
CA VAL A 424 52.06 25.32 31.94
C VAL A 424 53.39 24.66 32.25
N THR A 425 53.91 23.89 31.31
CA THR A 425 55.27 23.36 31.37
C THR A 425 56.11 23.93 30.24
N VAL A 426 57.26 24.49 30.58
CA VAL A 426 58.20 25.10 29.63
C VAL A 426 59.58 24.50 29.81
N VAL A 427 60.23 24.20 28.70
CA VAL A 427 61.57 23.61 28.68
C VAL A 427 62.50 24.39 27.76
N GLY A 428 63.80 24.39 28.05
CA GLY A 428 64.72 25.27 27.36
C GLY A 428 66.18 24.83 27.35
N ASN A 429 67.05 25.74 26.94
CA ASN A 429 68.50 25.52 26.94
C ASN A 429 69.04 25.24 28.36
N GLN A 430 70.25 24.69 28.44
CA GLN A 430 70.98 24.48 29.70
C GLN A 430 70.23 23.63 30.76
N GLY A 431 69.41 22.68 30.32
CA GLY A 431 68.59 21.84 31.20
C GLY A 431 67.41 22.57 31.84
N GLY A 432 67.09 23.78 31.38
CA GLY A 432 66.05 24.64 31.93
C GLY A 432 64.67 23.98 31.87
N THR A 433 64.00 24.00 33.01
CA THR A 433 62.61 23.55 33.21
C THR A 433 61.89 24.59 34.05
N ALA A 434 60.65 24.89 33.68
CA ALA A 434 59.76 25.77 34.42
C ALA A 434 58.34 25.20 34.38
N VAL A 435 57.71 25.11 35.55
CA VAL A 435 56.35 24.59 35.71
C VAL A 435 55.50 25.61 36.44
N LEU A 436 54.38 26.01 35.84
CA LEU A 436 53.31 26.75 36.49
C LEU A 436 52.18 25.76 36.80
N ALA A 437 51.86 25.60 38.08
CA ALA A 437 50.69 24.83 38.49
C ALA A 437 49.42 25.69 38.39
N PRO A 438 48.23 25.09 38.21
CA PRO A 438 46.96 25.83 38.16
C PRO A 438 46.79 26.73 39.38
N GLY A 439 46.44 28.00 39.14
CA GLY A 439 46.26 29.01 40.18
C GLY A 439 47.55 29.55 40.83
N ALA A 440 48.73 29.04 40.45
CA ALA A 440 49.99 29.59 40.90
C ALA A 440 50.31 30.91 40.17
N THR A 441 50.97 31.83 40.86
CA THR A 441 51.38 33.14 40.29
C THR A 441 52.84 33.16 39.83
N SER A 442 53.61 32.10 40.09
CA SER A 442 55.04 32.02 39.79
C SER A 442 55.46 30.62 39.36
N PHE A 443 56.38 30.55 38.40
CA PHE A 443 56.94 29.29 37.90
C PHE A 443 57.89 28.65 38.92
N GLN A 444 57.73 27.34 39.12
CA GLN A 444 58.72 26.49 39.77
C GLN A 444 59.81 26.15 38.75
N THR A 445 61.06 26.54 39.04
CA THR A 445 62.21 26.32 38.16
C THR A 445 63.25 25.41 38.81
N ASN A 446 64.31 25.07 38.08
CA ASN A 446 65.48 24.32 38.56
C ASN A 446 65.15 22.90 39.05
N ALA A 447 64.38 22.16 38.27
CA ALA A 447 64.14 20.75 38.57
C ALA A 447 65.46 19.97 38.65
N SER A 448 65.56 19.10 39.66
CA SER A 448 66.78 18.32 39.91
C SER A 448 66.98 17.24 38.84
N ASN A 449 68.24 16.91 38.52
CA ASN A 449 68.62 15.90 37.51
C ASN A 449 68.12 16.17 36.07
N CYS A 450 67.61 17.37 35.77
CA CYS A 450 67.07 17.73 34.47
C CYS A 450 68.12 18.22 33.45
N GLY A 451 69.40 17.86 33.62
CA GLY A 451 70.46 18.22 32.67
C GLY A 451 71.47 19.21 33.22
N ASN A 452 72.27 19.76 32.32
CA ASN A 452 73.40 20.63 32.62
C ASN A 452 73.55 21.68 31.51
N SER A 453 74.58 22.52 31.60
CA SER A 453 74.84 23.60 30.63
C SER A 453 75.03 23.13 29.18
N THR A 454 75.33 21.86 28.93
CA THR A 454 75.54 21.32 27.57
C THR A 454 74.33 20.56 27.01
N ARG A 455 73.33 20.26 27.84
CA ARG A 455 72.11 19.53 27.46
C ARG A 455 70.88 20.44 27.56
N GLY A 456 70.39 20.94 26.43
CA GLY A 456 69.13 21.70 26.36
C GLY A 456 67.94 20.80 25.99
N TRP A 457 66.76 21.13 26.50
CA TRP A 457 65.49 20.53 26.12
C TRP A 457 64.86 21.29 24.97
N ASN A 458 64.33 20.56 23.99
CA ASN A 458 63.75 21.12 22.76
C ASN A 458 62.27 20.80 22.60
N ALA A 459 61.76 19.77 23.27
CA ALA A 459 60.39 19.32 23.14
C ALA A 459 59.85 18.91 24.50
N VAL A 460 58.60 19.25 24.77
CA VAL A 460 57.85 18.81 25.94
C VAL A 460 56.44 18.40 25.57
N TRP A 461 55.95 17.33 26.18
CA TRP A 461 54.54 16.96 26.19
C TRP A 461 54.18 16.52 27.62
N THR A 462 53.06 17.02 28.16
CA THR A 462 52.62 16.69 29.53
C THR A 462 51.41 15.78 29.51
N ASP A 463 51.47 14.72 30.30
CA ASP A 463 50.38 13.76 30.45
C ASP A 463 49.54 14.11 31.67
N MET A 464 48.45 14.85 31.44
CA MET A 464 47.57 15.29 32.52
C MET A 464 46.84 14.11 33.19
N SER A 465 46.65 12.99 32.48
CA SER A 465 46.10 11.75 33.05
C SER A 465 47.05 11.08 34.05
N ASN A 466 48.34 11.40 33.98
CA ASN A 466 49.39 10.85 34.84
C ASN A 466 49.99 11.94 35.75
N GLN A 467 49.12 12.62 36.51
CA GLN A 467 49.51 13.65 37.48
C GLN A 467 50.33 14.80 36.86
N GLY A 468 50.12 15.08 35.57
CA GLY A 468 50.84 16.10 34.83
C GLY A 468 52.32 15.76 34.57
N ARG A 469 52.71 14.48 34.56
CA ARG A 469 54.10 14.08 34.25
C ARG A 469 54.51 14.64 32.89
N ALA A 470 55.64 15.35 32.84
CA ALA A 470 56.14 15.93 31.60
C ALA A 470 57.18 15.00 30.95
N TYR A 471 57.01 14.69 29.69
CA TYR A 471 57.95 13.92 28.87
C TYR A 471 58.74 14.89 28.00
N ILE A 472 60.07 14.80 28.06
CA ILE A 472 60.97 15.82 27.50
C ILE A 472 62.08 15.20 26.65
N GLY A 473 62.39 15.88 25.54
CA GLY A 473 63.41 15.48 24.57
C GLY A 473 64.49 16.54 24.40
N SER A 474 65.76 16.12 24.35
CA SER A 474 66.90 17.04 24.34
C SER A 474 67.61 17.19 22.98
N SER A 475 68.40 18.26 22.88
CA SER A 475 69.38 18.47 21.81
C SER A 475 70.56 17.49 21.85
N ALA A 476 70.62 16.54 22.80
CA ALA A 476 71.64 15.49 22.84
C ALA A 476 71.04 14.09 22.62
N GLY A 477 69.73 13.98 22.40
CA GLY A 477 69.02 12.70 22.23
C GLY A 477 68.68 11.96 23.50
N SER A 478 68.82 12.61 24.65
CA SER A 478 68.20 12.15 25.90
C SER A 478 66.68 12.32 25.84
N LEU A 479 65.96 11.24 26.19
CA LEU A 479 64.55 11.24 26.56
C LEU A 479 64.43 11.06 28.07
N SER A 480 63.73 11.98 28.71
CA SER A 480 63.50 11.97 30.15
C SER A 480 62.03 12.24 30.47
N PHE A 481 61.60 11.92 31.68
CA PHE A 481 60.37 12.48 32.23
C PHE A 481 60.68 13.30 33.48
N LEU A 482 59.95 14.40 33.66
CA LEU A 482 59.92 15.23 34.86
C LEU A 482 58.71 14.83 35.69
N ASP A 483 58.99 14.31 36.89
CA ASP A 483 57.97 14.10 37.90
C ASP A 483 57.74 15.42 38.64
N ARG A 484 56.55 16.02 38.46
CA ARG A 484 56.23 17.34 38.99
C ARG A 484 56.15 17.37 40.51
N ALA A 485 55.68 16.30 41.13
CA ALA A 485 55.61 16.21 42.59
C ALA A 485 57.01 16.21 43.22
N GLN A 486 57.97 15.59 42.54
CA GLN A 486 59.37 15.53 42.99
C GLN A 486 60.22 16.69 42.46
N ASN A 487 59.71 17.44 41.48
CA ASN A 487 60.44 18.41 40.67
C ASN A 487 61.81 17.85 40.22
N ALA A 488 61.80 16.64 39.67
CA ALA A 488 63.00 15.88 39.34
C ALA A 488 62.85 15.11 38.02
N CYS A 489 63.90 15.12 37.19
CA CYS A 489 63.93 14.34 35.96
C CYS A 489 64.55 12.95 36.15
N THR A 490 64.00 11.99 35.43
CA THR A 490 64.58 10.66 35.24
C THR A 490 64.87 10.43 33.76
N GLU A 491 66.14 10.19 33.42
CA GLU A 491 66.54 9.82 32.06
C GLU A 491 66.19 8.36 31.77
N THR A 492 65.55 8.12 30.63
CA THR A 492 65.12 6.78 30.21
C THR A 492 65.97 6.23 29.06
N HIS A 493 66.34 7.09 28.11
CA HIS A 493 67.08 6.72 26.92
C HIS A 493 68.01 7.86 26.50
N ASN A 494 69.10 7.50 25.83
CA ASN A 494 69.96 8.44 25.13
C ASN A 494 70.42 7.81 23.81
N PHE A 495 70.00 8.38 22.68
CA PHE A 495 70.30 7.87 21.34
C PHE A 495 71.08 8.87 20.48
N GLY A 496 71.58 9.96 21.05
CA GLY A 496 72.48 10.89 20.36
C GLY A 496 71.87 11.69 19.20
N ARG A 497 70.53 11.74 19.06
CA ARG A 497 69.84 12.48 17.98
C ARG A 497 69.05 13.64 18.56
N TRP A 498 69.05 14.79 17.90
CA TRP A 498 68.33 15.95 18.41
C TRP A 498 66.82 15.71 18.33
N VAL A 499 66.17 15.61 19.49
CA VAL A 499 64.70 15.54 19.57
C VAL A 499 64.15 16.94 19.31
N ARG A 500 63.07 17.01 18.52
CA ARG A 500 62.50 18.28 18.05
C ARG A 500 61.04 18.48 18.44
N GLY A 501 60.25 17.41 18.44
CA GLY A 501 58.85 17.43 18.85
C GLY A 501 58.46 16.12 19.52
N LEU A 502 57.45 16.20 20.39
CA LEU A 502 56.85 15.09 21.11
C LEU A 502 55.34 15.33 21.20
N ILE A 503 54.55 14.29 20.99
CA ILE A 503 53.11 14.30 21.24
C ILE A 503 52.67 12.94 21.79
N GLY A 504 51.89 12.95 22.86
CA GLY A 504 51.32 11.73 23.43
C GLY A 504 49.91 11.46 22.92
N ILE A 505 49.65 10.21 22.56
CA ILE A 505 48.34 9.71 22.14
C ILE A 505 48.00 8.48 22.97
N ARG A 506 46.74 8.37 23.41
CA ARG A 506 46.21 7.13 24.00
C ARG A 506 45.52 6.33 22.91
N HIS A 507 46.07 5.17 22.58
CA HIS A 507 45.47 4.23 21.63
C HIS A 507 45.08 2.95 22.37
N GLU A 508 43.79 2.59 22.35
CA GLU A 508 43.25 1.42 23.08
C GLU A 508 43.66 1.40 24.56
N GLY A 509 43.71 2.57 25.20
CA GLY A 509 44.11 2.74 26.61
C GLY A 509 45.62 2.73 26.87
N THR A 510 46.46 2.49 25.86
CA THR A 510 47.93 2.48 25.97
C THR A 510 48.52 3.83 25.58
N LEU A 511 49.54 4.29 26.33
CA LEU A 511 50.30 5.50 25.99
C LEU A 511 51.30 5.26 24.86
N GLU A 512 51.20 6.10 23.84
CA GLU A 512 52.15 6.22 22.74
C GLU A 512 52.64 7.65 22.66
N ILE A 513 53.90 7.89 23.00
CA ILE A 513 54.58 9.17 22.79
C ILE A 513 55.28 9.10 21.44
N HIS A 514 54.71 9.77 20.46
CA HIS A 514 55.28 9.90 19.13
C HIS A 514 56.27 11.06 19.15
N GLY A 515 57.45 10.85 18.58
CA GLY A 515 58.50 11.86 18.59
C GLY A 515 59.28 11.93 17.30
N VAL A 516 59.87 13.10 17.06
CA VAL A 516 60.62 13.41 15.84
C VAL A 516 62.01 13.95 16.14
N THR A 517 62.96 13.66 15.24
CA THR A 517 64.36 14.11 15.36
C THR A 517 64.81 14.91 14.13
N SER A 518 65.78 15.81 14.32
CA SER A 518 66.39 16.55 13.19
C SER A 518 67.68 15.92 12.66
N THR A 519 68.18 14.85 13.27
CA THR A 519 69.37 14.12 12.80
C THR A 519 69.11 12.62 12.86
N SER A 520 69.61 11.88 11.86
CA SER A 520 69.57 10.41 11.87
C SER A 520 70.75 9.87 12.67
N GLY A 521 70.58 8.68 13.24
CA GLY A 521 71.66 7.95 13.89
C GLY A 521 72.28 6.91 12.96
N THR A 522 73.26 6.17 13.48
CA THR A 522 74.02 5.15 12.72
C THR A 522 73.29 3.81 12.55
N VAL A 523 72.20 3.55 13.29
CA VAL A 523 71.39 2.31 13.27
C VAL A 523 69.91 2.69 13.30
N ASN A 524 69.03 2.06 12.50
CA ASN A 524 67.60 2.42 12.35
C ASN A 524 67.41 3.91 11.99
N GLN A 525 67.58 4.22 10.70
CA GLN A 525 67.77 5.58 10.17
C GLN A 525 66.53 6.49 10.21
N GLY A 526 65.37 6.01 10.69
CA GLY A 526 64.18 6.86 10.79
C GLY A 526 64.37 8.00 11.79
N LEU A 527 63.81 9.16 11.44
CA LEU A 527 63.76 10.34 12.31
C LEU A 527 62.48 10.40 13.15
N THR A 528 61.68 9.34 13.12
CA THR A 528 60.48 9.21 13.93
C THR A 528 60.64 8.05 14.90
N PHE A 529 59.99 8.14 16.06
CA PHE A 529 59.96 7.07 17.03
C PHE A 529 58.64 7.06 17.81
N ILE A 530 58.34 5.90 18.38
CA ILE A 530 57.25 5.70 19.34
C ILE A 530 57.89 5.26 20.66
N TRP A 531 57.57 5.98 21.72
CA TRP A 531 58.05 5.77 23.08
C TRP A 531 56.87 5.59 24.03
N ASN A 532 56.90 4.60 24.92
CA ASN A 532 55.80 4.39 25.89
C ASN A 532 56.00 5.15 27.24
N GLY A 533 56.99 6.04 27.32
CA GLY A 533 57.28 6.81 28.54
C GLY A 533 58.17 6.11 29.57
N THR A 534 58.54 4.84 29.36
CA THR A 534 59.36 4.04 30.30
C THR A 534 60.79 3.82 29.79
N SER A 535 61.66 3.21 30.59
CA SER A 535 63.03 2.83 30.21
C SER A 535 63.11 1.40 29.65
N GLY A 536 64.08 1.13 28.78
CA GLY A 536 64.43 -0.22 28.31
C GLY A 536 64.18 -0.40 26.81
N ALA A 537 64.90 -1.33 26.18
CA ALA A 537 64.96 -1.42 24.71
C ALA A 537 63.58 -1.61 24.03
N ALA A 538 62.63 -2.30 24.67
CA ALA A 538 61.29 -2.51 24.12
C ALA A 538 60.37 -1.27 24.24
N ALA A 539 60.77 -0.28 25.05
CA ALA A 539 59.98 0.93 25.30
C ALA A 539 60.10 1.97 24.18
N LEU A 540 61.12 1.86 23.31
CA LEU A 540 61.43 2.84 22.26
C LEU A 540 61.64 2.13 20.92
N ASN A 541 60.76 2.45 19.96
CA ASN A 541 60.81 1.88 18.60
C ASN A 541 60.99 3.00 17.58
N PHE A 542 62.00 2.90 16.71
CA PHE A 542 62.22 3.85 15.63
C PHE A 542 61.44 3.43 14.38
N GLY A 543 60.95 4.42 13.64
CA GLY A 543 60.44 4.20 12.29
C GLY A 543 61.55 3.76 11.35
N ASN A 544 61.19 3.01 10.31
CA ASN A 544 62.17 2.48 9.34
C ASN A 544 62.29 3.32 8.07
N ASN A 545 61.43 4.33 7.88
CA ASN A 545 61.39 5.10 6.65
C ASN A 545 62.40 6.26 6.65
N PRO A 546 63.15 6.45 5.55
CA PRO A 546 64.09 7.56 5.41
C PRO A 546 63.29 8.85 5.20
N VAL A 547 63.08 9.57 6.30
CA VAL A 547 62.48 10.89 6.33
C VAL A 547 63.58 11.93 6.53
N ALA A 548 63.41 13.12 5.94
CA ALA A 548 64.36 14.22 6.10
C ALA A 548 64.10 15.00 7.39
N HIS A 549 64.98 15.93 7.75
CA HIS A 549 64.98 16.61 9.05
C HIS A 549 63.59 17.09 9.44
N LEU A 550 63.06 16.55 10.54
CA LEU A 550 61.77 16.92 11.13
C LEU A 550 61.98 17.95 12.22
N TYR A 551 61.02 18.87 12.34
CA TYR A 551 61.07 19.97 13.29
C TYR A 551 59.92 19.96 14.29
N ASP A 552 58.77 19.38 13.93
CA ASP A 552 57.63 19.32 14.83
C ASP A 552 56.67 18.17 14.48
N ILE A 553 55.84 17.80 15.47
CA ILE A 553 54.84 16.73 15.40
C ILE A 553 53.64 17.08 16.29
N HIS A 554 52.44 16.92 15.74
CA HIS A 554 51.21 17.10 16.51
C HIS A 554 50.10 16.18 15.97
N GLY A 555 49.20 15.79 16.86
CA GLY A 555 48.05 14.98 16.53
C GLY A 555 47.16 14.70 17.73
N ARG A 556 45.90 14.37 17.45
CA ARG A 556 44.91 14.02 18.48
C ARG A 556 44.56 12.53 18.48
N SER A 557 44.84 11.85 17.37
CA SER A 557 44.55 10.45 17.13
C SER A 557 45.59 9.88 16.16
N ARG A 558 45.63 8.55 15.98
CA ARG A 558 46.49 7.94 14.94
C ARG A 558 46.05 8.32 13.53
N SER A 559 44.77 8.60 13.29
CA SER A 559 44.25 9.03 11.97
C SER A 559 44.60 10.49 11.65
N ALA A 560 44.78 11.32 12.69
CA ALA A 560 45.15 12.72 12.59
C ALA A 560 46.42 13.02 13.36
N LEU A 561 47.53 12.45 12.87
CA LEU A 561 48.87 12.67 13.37
C LEU A 561 49.80 13.05 12.21
N PHE A 562 50.40 14.23 12.33
CA PHE A 562 51.28 14.80 11.32
C PHE A 562 52.65 15.16 11.90
N ALA A 563 53.68 15.00 11.08
CA ALA A 563 55.03 15.49 11.35
C ALA A 563 55.48 16.37 10.20
N VAL A 564 56.21 17.44 10.51
CA VAL A 564 56.60 18.44 9.52
C VAL A 564 58.09 18.74 9.57
N GLY A 565 58.64 19.06 8.41
CA GLY A 565 60.03 19.50 8.31
C GLY A 565 60.50 19.79 6.90
N GLY A 566 61.67 19.26 6.54
CA GLY A 566 62.29 19.47 5.22
C GLY A 566 62.17 18.30 4.26
N VAL A 567 62.50 18.52 2.99
CA VAL A 567 62.52 17.47 1.94
C VAL A 567 63.76 16.57 2.01
N GLU A 568 64.93 17.17 2.28
CA GLU A 568 66.23 16.49 2.38
C GLU A 568 67.22 17.33 3.20
N THR A 569 68.32 16.71 3.65
CA THR A 569 69.36 17.42 4.41
C THR A 569 69.98 18.54 3.55
N GLY A 570 69.91 19.78 4.04
CA GLY A 570 70.45 20.96 3.35
C GLY A 570 69.46 21.68 2.44
N SER A 571 68.30 21.10 2.13
CA SER A 571 67.24 21.77 1.36
C SER A 571 66.50 22.81 2.21
N SER A 572 66.03 23.88 1.57
CA SER A 572 65.12 24.88 2.13
C SER A 572 63.64 24.53 1.91
N GLN A 573 63.35 23.42 1.22
CA GLN A 573 61.98 23.03 0.90
C GLN A 573 61.31 22.28 2.06
N GLY A 574 60.03 22.61 2.29
CA GLY A 574 59.19 22.00 3.30
C GLY A 574 58.56 20.67 2.89
N ARG A 575 58.23 19.85 3.88
CA ARG A 575 57.54 18.56 3.70
C ARG A 575 56.67 18.23 4.91
N ILE A 576 55.53 17.58 4.62
CA ILE A 576 54.58 17.06 5.60
C ILE A 576 54.52 15.54 5.47
N TYR A 577 54.42 14.88 6.62
CA TYR A 577 54.27 13.44 6.75
C TYR A 577 53.01 13.15 7.56
N ARG A 578 52.27 12.10 7.19
CA ARG A 578 51.10 11.61 7.93
C ARG A 578 51.40 10.22 8.48
N PHE A 579 50.97 9.96 9.71
CA PHE A 579 51.04 8.64 10.32
C PHE A 579 50.02 7.70 9.66
N ASN A 580 50.44 6.49 9.29
CA ASN A 580 49.50 5.45 8.85
C ASN A 580 48.98 4.69 10.09
N SER A 581 47.68 4.75 10.36
CA SER A 581 47.07 4.07 11.50
C SER A 581 46.89 2.57 11.31
N LEU A 582 46.79 2.10 10.06
CA LEU A 582 46.62 0.68 9.69
C LEU A 582 47.95 -0.08 9.77
N ILE A 583 49.03 0.57 9.34
CA ILE A 583 50.40 0.08 9.45
C ILE A 583 51.12 1.10 10.31
N PRO A 584 51.34 0.87 11.63
CA PRO A 584 51.72 1.89 12.62
C PRO A 584 53.14 2.42 12.40
N GLN A 585 53.31 3.15 11.31
CA GLN A 585 54.56 3.62 10.71
C GLN A 585 54.26 4.93 9.94
N TRP A 586 55.32 5.71 9.73
CA TRP A 586 55.27 6.96 8.96
C TRP A 586 55.55 6.70 7.49
N GLU A 587 54.57 6.80 6.60
CA GLU A 587 54.72 6.34 5.21
C GLU A 587 55.17 7.41 4.21
N VAL A 588 56.02 7.00 3.26
CA VAL A 588 56.48 7.81 2.12
C VAL A 588 55.37 7.96 1.05
N GLY A 589 54.43 7.02 0.97
CA GLY A 589 53.31 7.07 0.02
C GLY A 589 52.20 8.06 0.37
N LEU A 590 52.21 8.59 1.61
CA LEU A 590 51.33 9.66 2.09
C LEU A 590 52.03 11.02 2.11
N LEU A 591 53.16 11.14 1.42
CA LEU A 591 53.81 12.42 1.17
C LEU A 591 52.88 13.27 0.32
N GLN A 592 52.52 14.45 0.82
CA GLN A 592 51.86 15.43 -0.03
C GLN A 592 52.86 15.87 -1.11
N ASP A 593 52.42 15.93 -2.36
CA ASP A 593 53.19 16.53 -3.45
C ASP A 593 53.73 17.89 -3.00
N ALA A 594 54.97 18.20 -3.37
CA ALA A 594 55.62 19.42 -2.96
C ALA A 594 54.77 20.63 -3.40
N ILE A 595 54.18 21.34 -2.44
CA ILE A 595 53.57 22.64 -2.68
C ILE A 595 54.73 23.56 -3.13
N PRO A 596 54.74 24.11 -4.36
CA PRO A 596 55.87 24.88 -4.85
C PRO A 596 56.18 26.08 -3.94
N GLY A 597 57.46 26.43 -3.82
CA GLY A 597 57.94 27.55 -3.02
C GLY A 597 57.71 27.39 -1.51
N LEU A 598 57.50 26.17 -0.99
CA LEU A 598 57.27 25.93 0.43
C LEU A 598 58.59 25.91 1.20
N GLY A 599 58.77 26.81 2.15
CA GLY A 599 59.93 26.78 3.04
C GLY A 599 59.85 25.63 4.05
N ARG A 600 60.97 25.31 4.72
CA ARG A 600 60.96 24.24 5.72
C ARG A 600 59.91 24.53 6.79
N LEU A 601 59.09 23.52 7.07
CA LEU A 601 58.07 23.62 8.09
C LEU A 601 58.69 23.53 9.48
N ARG A 602 58.08 24.23 10.44
CA ARG A 602 58.59 24.47 11.79
C ARG A 602 57.58 24.12 12.86
N GLY A 603 56.29 24.32 12.60
CA GLY A 603 55.22 23.99 13.53
C GLY A 603 54.06 23.33 12.81
N VAL A 604 53.37 22.43 13.49
CA VAL A 604 52.12 21.80 13.04
C VAL A 604 51.14 21.71 14.21
N TRP A 605 49.87 21.98 13.94
CA TRP A 605 48.80 21.86 14.91
C TRP A 605 47.60 21.17 14.30
N VAL A 606 46.97 20.27 15.05
CA VAL A 606 45.85 19.45 14.59
C VAL A 606 44.66 19.74 15.48
N VAL A 607 43.59 20.26 14.88
CA VAL A 607 42.33 20.59 15.56
C VAL A 607 41.42 19.36 15.55
N SER A 608 41.26 18.75 14.38
CA SER A 608 40.43 17.56 14.14
C SER A 608 41.01 16.71 13.00
N ASP A 609 40.36 15.60 12.66
CA ASP A 609 40.74 14.77 11.51
C ASP A 609 40.65 15.53 10.18
N ASP A 610 39.81 16.57 10.13
CA ASP A 610 39.54 17.38 8.95
C ASP A 610 40.17 18.79 8.98
N LEU A 611 40.83 19.16 10.07
CA LEU A 611 41.42 20.48 10.22
C LEU A 611 42.78 20.45 10.94
N ALA A 612 43.80 20.92 10.24
CA ALA A 612 45.13 21.09 10.77
C ALA A 612 45.84 22.28 10.09
N PHE A 613 46.85 22.81 10.74
CA PHE A 613 47.65 23.93 10.25
C PHE A 613 49.13 23.60 10.33
N ALA A 614 49.91 24.12 9.39
CA ALA A 614 51.36 24.01 9.43
C ALA A 614 52.00 25.33 9.01
N VAL A 615 53.08 25.71 9.70
CA VAL A 615 53.81 26.95 9.46
C VAL A 615 55.29 26.70 9.30
N GLY A 616 56.00 27.62 8.66
CA GLY A 616 57.42 27.44 8.42
C GLY A 616 58.19 28.67 7.98
N GLU A 617 59.40 28.41 7.51
CA GLU A 617 60.27 29.41 6.93
C GLU A 617 59.65 30.04 5.68
N ALA A 618 59.94 31.32 5.47
CA ALA A 618 59.69 31.94 4.18
C ALA A 618 60.61 31.37 3.09
N LEU A 619 60.07 31.18 1.89
CA LEU A 619 60.83 30.80 0.70
C LEU A 619 60.29 31.60 -0.49
N ASP A 620 61.18 32.01 -1.39
CA ASP A 620 60.87 32.81 -2.57
C ASP A 620 60.08 34.10 -2.26
N GLY A 621 60.37 34.73 -1.10
CA GLY A 621 59.74 35.98 -0.68
C GLY A 621 58.31 35.83 -0.15
N MET A 622 57.87 34.60 0.17
CA MET A 622 56.55 34.32 0.72
C MET A 622 56.65 33.57 2.05
N ASN A 623 55.85 34.00 3.03
CA ASN A 623 55.68 33.24 4.28
C ASN A 623 54.96 31.91 4.02
N THR A 624 55.19 30.93 4.89
CA THR A 624 54.62 29.59 4.75
C THR A 624 53.55 29.34 5.80
N VAL A 625 52.29 29.36 5.40
CA VAL A 625 51.13 28.92 6.20
C VAL A 625 50.26 27.99 5.36
N LEU A 626 49.95 26.82 5.90
CA LEU A 626 49.16 25.79 5.25
C LEU A 626 47.95 25.40 6.11
N ARG A 627 46.84 25.03 5.45
CA ARG A 627 45.64 24.45 6.04
C ARG A 627 45.35 23.08 5.44
N TRP A 628 45.01 22.12 6.28
CA TRP A 628 44.45 20.82 5.95
C TRP A 628 42.92 20.87 6.03
N ASN A 629 42.25 20.19 5.10
CA ASN A 629 40.78 20.13 5.01
C ASN A 629 40.20 18.70 5.09
N GLY A 630 40.94 17.75 5.68
CA GLY A 630 40.57 16.32 5.71
C GLY A 630 41.08 15.50 4.53
N SER A 631 41.45 16.18 3.43
CA SER A 631 41.91 15.50 2.21
C SER A 631 43.24 16.03 1.66
N THR A 632 43.45 17.35 1.72
CA THR A 632 44.59 18.01 1.07
C THR A 632 45.10 19.18 1.88
N TRP A 633 46.40 19.45 1.76
CA TRP A 633 47.02 20.67 2.28
C TRP A 633 46.99 21.77 1.22
N SER A 634 46.62 22.98 1.62
CA SER A 634 46.56 24.16 0.76
C SER A 634 47.22 25.37 1.44
N ARG A 635 47.76 26.30 0.65
CA ARG A 635 48.31 27.55 1.19
C ARG A 635 47.20 28.48 1.65
N MET A 636 47.37 29.05 2.83
CA MET A 636 46.56 30.18 3.27
C MET A 636 47.15 31.49 2.74
N PRO A 637 46.33 32.46 2.32
CA PRO A 637 46.78 33.82 2.13
C PRO A 637 47.38 34.35 3.43
N PHE A 638 48.57 34.93 3.40
CA PHE A 638 49.26 35.47 4.57
C PHE A 638 49.88 36.83 4.24
N PRO A 639 49.92 37.80 5.17
CA PRO A 639 50.49 39.13 4.92
C PRO A 639 51.95 39.06 4.46
N THR A 640 52.30 39.89 3.48
CA THR A 640 53.67 40.01 2.93
C THR A 640 54.40 41.25 3.42
N THR A 641 53.81 42.01 4.35
CA THR A 641 54.42 43.20 4.97
C THR A 641 55.72 42.86 5.70
N HIS A 642 55.80 41.66 6.26
CA HIS A 642 56.98 41.10 6.89
C HIS A 642 57.23 39.70 6.32
N ILE A 643 58.45 39.42 5.87
CA ILE A 643 58.86 38.09 5.41
C ILE A 643 59.79 37.53 6.47
N GLU A 644 59.33 36.52 7.20
CA GLU A 644 60.00 36.03 8.40
C GLU A 644 59.84 34.51 8.56
N THR A 645 60.55 33.96 9.54
CA THR A 645 60.40 32.53 9.89
C THR A 645 59.30 32.39 10.92
N LEU A 646 58.20 31.75 10.52
CA LEU A 646 57.12 31.36 11.43
C LEU A 646 57.58 30.13 12.22
N THR A 647 57.45 30.19 13.54
CA THR A 647 58.08 29.24 14.46
C THR A 647 57.14 28.17 14.99
N SER A 648 55.90 28.52 15.33
CA SER A 648 54.90 27.59 15.85
C SER A 648 53.48 28.10 15.58
N VAL A 649 52.49 27.22 15.70
CA VAL A 649 51.07 27.48 15.44
C VAL A 649 50.21 26.77 16.48
N VAL A 650 49.17 27.45 16.96
CA VAL A 650 48.07 26.85 17.72
C VAL A 650 46.76 27.28 17.08
N ALA A 651 45.78 26.38 17.02
CA ALA A 651 44.47 26.67 16.46
C ALA A 651 43.37 25.97 17.24
N PHE A 652 42.20 26.59 17.29
CA PHE A 652 41.02 26.03 17.92
C PHE A 652 39.89 25.75 16.92
N GLY A 653 39.93 26.39 15.76
CA GLY A 653 38.97 26.23 14.67
C GLY A 653 39.55 26.80 13.37
N ALA A 654 38.77 26.74 12.28
CA ALA A 654 39.18 27.21 10.96
C ALA A 654 39.48 28.73 10.91
N ASN A 655 38.80 29.49 11.77
CA ASN A 655 38.89 30.94 11.94
C ASN A 655 39.35 31.33 13.35
N SER A 656 40.15 30.46 13.99
CA SER A 656 40.75 30.72 15.30
C SER A 656 42.17 30.17 15.33
N VAL A 657 43.11 30.90 14.72
CA VAL A 657 44.50 30.45 14.51
C VAL A 657 45.49 31.51 14.99
N TYR A 658 46.53 31.07 15.69
CA TYR A 658 47.59 31.92 16.23
C TYR A 658 48.95 31.39 15.80
N VAL A 659 49.80 32.28 15.29
CA VAL A 659 51.12 31.93 14.76
C VAL A 659 52.19 32.81 15.36
N THR A 660 53.27 32.21 15.87
CA THR A 660 54.44 32.96 16.35
C THR A 660 55.51 33.05 15.27
N ALA A 661 56.31 34.11 15.33
CA ALA A 661 57.44 34.31 14.45
C ALA A 661 58.75 34.55 15.20
N TYR A 662 59.85 34.21 14.52
CA TYR A 662 61.20 34.33 15.06
C TYR A 662 61.55 35.79 15.42
N ASP A 663 61.00 36.77 14.71
CA ASP A 663 61.28 38.21 14.94
C ASP A 663 60.32 38.85 15.96
N GLY A 664 59.72 38.06 16.86
CA GLY A 664 59.01 38.61 18.00
C GLY A 664 57.55 38.98 17.74
N ARG A 665 56.93 38.45 16.68
CA ARG A 665 55.53 38.73 16.32
C ARG A 665 54.59 37.57 16.59
N ILE A 666 53.35 37.89 16.93
CA ILE A 666 52.23 36.95 17.00
C ILE A 666 51.14 37.43 16.05
N TYR A 667 50.71 36.52 15.18
CA TYR A 667 49.65 36.72 14.21
C TYR A 667 48.39 35.96 14.65
N ARG A 668 47.22 36.57 14.46
CA ARG A 668 45.90 35.94 14.62
C ARG A 668 45.18 35.88 13.27
N TYR A 669 44.47 34.80 12.99
CA TYR A 669 43.54 34.66 11.87
C TYR A 669 42.13 34.44 12.39
N ASP A 670 41.21 35.29 11.95
CA ASP A 670 39.77 35.22 12.21
C ASP A 670 38.98 35.52 10.92
N VAL A 671 37.68 35.78 11.04
CA VAL A 671 36.79 36.14 9.91
C VAL A 671 37.23 37.39 9.15
N THR A 672 38.01 38.28 9.77
CA THR A 672 38.55 39.50 9.14
C THR A 672 39.88 39.26 8.42
N GLY A 673 40.50 38.08 8.62
CA GLY A 673 41.80 37.71 8.08
C GLY A 673 42.93 37.81 9.09
N TRP A 674 44.17 37.91 8.59
CA TRP A 674 45.37 37.92 9.43
C TRP A 674 45.67 39.30 10.02
N GLN A 675 45.93 39.35 11.32
CA GLN A 675 46.32 40.55 12.05
C GLN A 675 47.54 40.30 12.95
N ILE A 676 48.39 41.31 13.15
CA ILE A 676 49.46 41.28 14.16
C ILE A 676 48.85 41.71 15.49
N ILE A 677 48.83 40.81 16.47
CA ILE A 677 48.27 41.06 17.80
C ILE A 677 49.35 41.27 18.88
N TYR A 678 50.62 41.04 18.53
CA TYR A 678 51.76 41.33 19.38
C TYR A 678 53.02 41.55 18.53
N GLU A 679 53.85 42.52 18.92
CA GLU A 679 55.15 42.77 18.31
C GLU A 679 56.17 43.24 19.35
N ASN A 680 57.27 42.50 19.45
CA ASN A 680 58.48 42.91 20.15
C ASN A 680 59.72 42.30 19.50
N THR A 681 60.33 43.03 18.57
CA THR A 681 61.47 42.56 17.77
C THR A 681 62.78 42.38 18.55
N ALA A 682 62.80 42.73 19.85
CA ALA A 682 63.95 42.49 20.73
C ALA A 682 63.99 41.06 21.29
N ILE A 683 62.91 40.29 21.14
CA ILE A 683 62.80 38.92 21.61
C ILE A 683 62.48 37.99 20.45
N ARG A 684 62.89 36.72 20.59
CA ARG A 684 62.51 35.66 19.66
C ARG A 684 61.45 34.79 20.31
N LEU A 685 60.39 34.47 19.56
CA LEU A 685 59.36 33.52 19.98
C LEU A 685 59.62 32.16 19.35
N ASN A 686 59.68 31.12 20.18
CA ASN A 686 60.10 29.79 19.76
C ASN A 686 58.92 28.83 19.62
N ASP A 687 57.92 28.94 20.50
CA ASP A 687 56.80 28.00 20.55
C ASP A 687 55.56 28.63 21.20
N ILE A 688 54.36 28.17 20.84
CA ILE A 688 53.07 28.62 21.36
C ILE A 688 52.20 27.43 21.73
N ALA A 689 51.50 27.52 22.85
CA ALA A 689 50.50 26.56 23.27
C ALA A 689 49.33 27.28 23.95
N GLY A 690 48.16 26.67 23.97
CA GLY A 690 47.00 27.22 24.66
C GLY A 690 45.85 26.25 24.74
N THR A 691 44.94 26.50 25.68
CA THR A 691 43.73 25.69 25.85
C THR A 691 42.48 26.34 25.24
N SER A 692 42.53 27.66 25.02
CA SER A 692 41.48 28.45 24.36
C SER A 692 42.07 29.78 23.87
N PRO A 693 41.34 30.58 23.06
CA PRO A 693 41.69 31.96 22.77
C PRO A 693 41.94 32.83 24.00
N ALA A 694 41.33 32.48 25.14
CA ALA A 694 41.49 33.13 26.43
C ALA A 694 42.56 32.49 27.35
N ASP A 695 43.40 31.58 26.85
CA ASP A 695 44.58 31.10 27.59
C ASP A 695 45.68 30.65 26.63
N LEU A 696 46.51 31.60 26.21
CA LEU A 696 47.62 31.40 25.28
C LEU A 696 48.95 31.70 25.97
N TRP A 697 49.94 30.85 25.73
CA TRP A 697 51.28 30.95 26.29
C TRP A 697 52.35 30.81 25.22
N VAL A 698 53.36 31.67 25.28
CA VAL A 698 54.45 31.69 24.29
C VAL A 698 55.80 31.60 24.98
N ALA A 699 56.63 30.66 24.55
CA ALA A 699 58.02 30.53 24.97
C ALA A 699 58.95 31.41 24.11
N GLY A 700 59.85 32.16 24.75
CA GLY A 700 60.76 33.06 24.05
C GLY A 700 62.21 33.04 24.54
N SER A 701 63.03 33.90 23.93
CA SER A 701 64.41 34.16 24.35
C SER A 701 64.49 35.06 25.59
N ASN A 702 65.70 35.21 26.16
CA ASN A 702 65.98 36.10 27.28
C ASN A 702 65.12 35.85 28.53
N GLY A 703 64.77 34.58 28.77
CA GLY A 703 63.92 34.14 29.87
C GLY A 703 62.45 34.53 29.74
N GLN A 704 62.01 35.05 28.59
CA GLN A 704 60.65 35.53 28.40
C GLN A 704 59.66 34.39 28.17
N ILE A 705 58.56 34.44 28.90
CA ILE A 705 57.34 33.66 28.68
C ILE A 705 56.19 34.67 28.59
N LEU A 706 55.45 34.70 27.49
CA LEU A 706 54.28 35.57 27.33
C LEU A 706 53.01 34.82 27.71
N HIS A 707 52.05 35.52 28.30
CA HIS A 707 50.72 35.00 28.62
C HIS A 707 49.64 35.95 28.10
N TRP A 708 48.55 35.39 27.58
CA TRP A 708 47.34 36.08 27.17
C TRP A 708 46.09 35.34 27.67
N PRO A 709 45.04 36.04 28.12
CA PRO A 709 44.97 37.45 28.53
C PRO A 709 45.31 37.55 30.02
N GLN A 710 45.63 38.76 30.51
CA GLN A 710 45.77 39.01 31.95
C GLN A 710 45.30 40.40 32.35
#